data_AF-A0A136IQU7-F1
#
_entry.id   AF-A0A136IQU7-F1
#
_cell.length_a   1.000
_cell.length_b   1.000
_cell.length_c   1.000
_cell.angle_alpha   90.00
_cell.angle_beta   90.00
_cell.angle_gamma   90.00
#
_symmetry.space_group_name_H-M   'P 1'
#
loop_
_entity.id
_entity.type
_entity.pdbx_description
1 polymer ?
#
loop_
_entity_poly.entity_id
_entity_poly.type
_entity_poly.pdbx_seq_one_letter_code
_entity_poly.pdbx_strand_id
1 'polypeptide(L)'
;RRDEYSVGWVSALPLELRAALACLDEQHETLPRDSDDHNTYAFGRIHHHNVVFACLPSGDYGNNSAANVAVHMRRSFPSIHMLLLVGIAGGVPFPADVRLGDVVVGQRIVQHDLGKQLKGGEFLHTSTTYSLHSSVGTTLSLLRASLEPQCIGPELEHLRHSYPSLRRRLDRKRLSDDLHQNDYEHEDDARGCECCDSTKLTVRGERQDGNNSVVHYGTIESGDQVVKDAKLRDRIGKTHGALCIEMEAAGLKHDFPNLVVRGICDYADSHKNKEWQDYASATAAVFAKLFLLHTATVLQPAIDSRYEDIAEPHDDTCEWIMQHPSYLDWLDPSRMFSHHGFFWIRGKAGVGKSTAMKYLFEATQEGAESDHIVLSFFFHARGSELERSTTGMYRSILFQLLREVPQLQSVLESHESPPWSLNKLRSLLSKAVAMLQTRCLTLFIDALDECHEAEGLEMVRRFQREAKTAFANAVSLRICFSSRPYPVVDMRNGLQIVLNEQEGHALDLLRYVRSELSGWPVRLQQYLENAIMGKAQGVFLWAVLVLSLLSQDLRRGRVDDSRLAERLEQLTPGLSDLFKDIIHRDQRDLEDLKLCVQWILYSAMPLSPQDYYRAMMLGLDSRSGKSPGPWNANAVTDEVLANFITSTSRGLVEATGSFEPKMQFIHQSVKDYFIEQSGMKELFRDEAHDSASCHERLKYLCRSHYDLMKSDKQLFSREHQRRFPVYQGDWRPTKIISEPFNEYACIGMLYHAERAALGFSQLLFVSTLDLAEWRQFANLY
;
A
#
# COMPACT_ATOMS: atom_id res chain seq x y z
N ARG A 1 9.48 -4.00 8.29
CA ARG A 1 10.51 -4.36 7.28
C ARG A 1 10.23 -5.69 6.59
N ARG A 2 10.16 -6.86 7.26
CA ARG A 2 9.80 -8.11 6.54
C ARG A 2 8.32 -8.17 6.17
N ASP A 3 7.47 -7.61 7.02
CA ASP A 3 6.02 -7.53 6.81
C ASP A 3 5.62 -6.55 5.70
N GLU A 4 6.59 -5.82 5.13
CA GLU A 4 6.37 -4.90 4.01
C GLU A 4 6.39 -5.63 2.66
N TYR A 5 6.88 -6.88 2.59
CA TYR A 5 7.00 -7.65 1.34
C TYR A 5 5.74 -8.48 1.09
N SER A 6 5.04 -8.17 0.01
CA SER A 6 3.71 -8.74 -0.28
C SER A 6 3.73 -9.81 -1.39
N VAL A 7 4.82 -9.87 -2.16
CA VAL A 7 4.98 -10.81 -3.28
C VAL A 7 6.31 -11.56 -3.14
N GLY A 8 6.25 -12.88 -3.26
CA GLY A 8 7.43 -13.71 -3.43
C GLY A 8 7.68 -14.04 -4.90
N TRP A 9 8.93 -14.00 -5.34
CA TRP A 9 9.35 -14.37 -6.69
C TRP A 9 10.42 -15.46 -6.61
N VAL A 10 10.13 -16.63 -7.17
CA VAL A 10 11.04 -17.78 -7.19
C VAL A 10 11.51 -18.05 -8.61
N SER A 11 12.82 -18.21 -8.75
CA SER A 11 13.48 -18.64 -9.99
C SER A 11 14.30 -19.92 -9.74
N ALA A 12 14.36 -20.80 -10.72
CA ALA A 12 15.11 -22.04 -10.63
C ALA A 12 16.61 -21.83 -10.89
N LEU A 13 16.93 -20.94 -11.85
CA LEU A 13 18.30 -20.74 -12.31
C LEU A 13 18.82 -19.32 -12.06
N PRO A 14 20.14 -19.14 -11.85
CA PRO A 14 20.73 -17.80 -11.67
C PRO A 14 20.49 -16.85 -12.85
N LEU A 15 20.34 -17.37 -14.07
CA LEU A 15 20.03 -16.55 -15.25
C LEU A 15 18.59 -16.03 -15.22
N GLU A 16 17.65 -16.79 -14.65
CA GLU A 16 16.26 -16.41 -14.49
C GLU A 16 16.14 -15.35 -13.39
N LEU A 17 16.81 -15.56 -12.25
CA LEU A 17 16.89 -14.56 -11.19
C LEU A 17 17.53 -13.26 -11.70
N ARG A 18 18.55 -13.33 -12.56
CA ARG A 18 19.16 -12.14 -13.18
C ARG A 18 18.14 -11.35 -14.02
N ALA A 19 17.31 -12.04 -14.80
CA ALA A 19 16.25 -11.41 -15.57
C ALA A 19 15.19 -10.76 -14.65
N ALA A 20 14.81 -11.45 -13.57
CA ALA A 20 13.86 -10.95 -12.57
C ALA A 20 14.38 -9.67 -11.88
N LEU A 21 15.63 -9.68 -11.41
CA LEU A 21 16.24 -8.51 -10.78
C LEU A 21 16.41 -7.33 -11.75
N ALA A 22 16.61 -7.61 -13.04
CA ALA A 22 16.65 -6.56 -14.06
C ALA A 22 15.29 -5.89 -14.30
N CYS A 23 14.19 -6.48 -13.84
CA CYS A 23 12.86 -5.89 -13.93
C CYS A 23 12.51 -4.94 -12.78
N LEU A 24 13.36 -4.83 -11.74
CA LEU A 24 13.13 -3.95 -10.60
C LEU A 24 13.02 -2.47 -11.00
N ASP A 25 12.09 -1.76 -10.36
CA ASP A 25 12.04 -0.29 -10.39
C ASP A 25 12.98 0.30 -9.35
N GLU A 26 13.11 -0.37 -8.20
CA GLU A 26 14.00 -0.02 -7.10
C GLU A 26 14.58 -1.28 -6.46
N GLN A 27 15.87 -1.24 -6.10
CA GLN A 27 16.54 -2.31 -5.36
C GLN A 27 16.65 -1.91 -3.89
N HIS A 28 16.21 -2.78 -2.98
CA HIS A 28 16.28 -2.55 -1.54
C HIS A 28 17.55 -3.15 -0.92
N GLU A 29 17.90 -2.69 0.27
CA GLU A 29 19.00 -3.26 1.07
C GLU A 29 18.71 -4.70 1.51
N THR A 30 19.77 -5.50 1.67
CA THR A 30 19.65 -6.86 2.18
C THR A 30 19.24 -6.89 3.64
N LEU A 31 18.21 -7.66 3.97
CA LEU A 31 17.77 -7.88 5.35
C LEU A 31 18.56 -9.03 6.02
N PRO A 32 18.73 -9.00 7.36
CA PRO A 32 19.27 -10.13 8.11
C PRO A 32 18.47 -11.41 7.85
N ARG A 33 19.15 -12.53 7.66
CA ARG A 33 18.53 -13.84 7.45
C ARG A 33 17.91 -14.36 8.75
N ASP A 34 16.79 -15.08 8.64
CA ASP A 34 16.23 -15.83 9.75
C ASP A 34 17.17 -16.96 10.18
N SER A 35 17.17 -17.33 11.47
CA SER A 35 17.99 -18.45 11.94
C SER A 35 17.49 -19.79 11.41
N ASP A 36 16.18 -19.93 11.20
CA ASP A 36 15.57 -21.18 10.78
C ASP A 36 15.35 -21.26 9.26
N ASP A 37 15.67 -20.19 8.53
CA ASP A 37 15.57 -20.11 7.07
C ASP A 37 16.96 -20.14 6.44
N HIS A 38 17.20 -21.12 5.57
CA HIS A 38 18.48 -21.29 4.89
C HIS A 38 18.53 -20.59 3.53
N ASN A 39 17.41 -20.04 3.06
CA ASN A 39 17.36 -19.33 1.79
C ASN A 39 18.14 -18.00 1.86
N THR A 40 18.63 -17.59 0.69
CA THR A 40 19.21 -16.26 0.49
C THR A 40 18.27 -15.46 -0.41
N TYR A 41 17.94 -14.24 0.03
CA TYR A 41 16.95 -13.40 -0.63
C TYR A 41 17.59 -12.14 -1.22
N ALA A 42 17.04 -11.72 -2.34
CA ALA A 42 17.19 -10.36 -2.85
C ALA A 42 15.87 -9.60 -2.70
N PHE A 43 15.94 -8.28 -2.66
CA PHE A 43 14.82 -7.43 -2.31
C PHE A 43 14.71 -6.25 -3.26
N GLY A 44 13.48 -5.86 -3.57
CA GLY A 44 13.23 -4.64 -4.32
C GLY A 44 11.75 -4.37 -4.49
N ARG A 45 11.47 -3.42 -5.37
CA ARG A 45 10.12 -2.96 -5.69
C ARG A 45 9.85 -3.07 -7.19
N ILE A 46 8.66 -3.56 -7.51
CA ILE A 46 8.06 -3.50 -8.84
C ILE A 46 6.71 -2.82 -8.66
N HIS A 47 6.56 -1.63 -9.23
CA HIS A 47 5.40 -0.78 -9.06
C HIS A 47 5.09 -0.50 -7.57
N HIS A 48 3.88 -0.81 -7.09
CA HIS A 48 3.50 -0.71 -5.68
C HIS A 48 3.79 -1.99 -4.86
N HIS A 49 4.43 -3.00 -5.45
CA HIS A 49 4.73 -4.25 -4.77
C HIS A 49 6.17 -4.32 -4.30
N ASN A 50 6.36 -4.51 -3.01
CA ASN A 50 7.63 -4.95 -2.46
C ASN A 50 7.77 -6.45 -2.69
N VAL A 51 8.80 -6.82 -3.45
CA VAL A 51 9.03 -8.18 -3.93
C VAL A 51 10.27 -8.76 -3.28
N VAL A 52 10.14 -9.96 -2.72
CA VAL A 52 11.28 -10.76 -2.26
C VAL A 52 11.59 -11.85 -3.28
N PHE A 53 12.85 -11.96 -3.67
CA PHE A 53 13.33 -12.87 -4.70
C PHE A 53 14.17 -13.98 -4.08
N ALA A 54 13.95 -15.21 -4.52
CA ALA A 54 14.82 -16.34 -4.21
C ALA A 54 15.19 -17.10 -5.48
N CYS A 55 16.40 -17.66 -5.49
CA CYS A 55 16.80 -18.69 -6.44
C CYS A 55 16.87 -20.02 -5.70
N LEU A 56 16.57 -21.11 -6.39
CA LEU A 56 16.84 -22.45 -5.85
C LEU A 56 18.36 -22.61 -5.59
N PRO A 57 18.75 -23.46 -4.62
CA PRO A 57 20.15 -23.73 -4.33
C PRO A 57 20.91 -24.19 -5.57
N SER A 58 22.20 -23.84 -5.66
CA SER A 58 22.99 -24.18 -6.84
C SER A 58 23.11 -25.69 -7.01
N GLY A 59 22.65 -26.20 -8.16
CA GLY A 59 22.66 -27.63 -8.47
C GLY A 59 21.37 -28.36 -8.10
N ASP A 60 20.48 -27.72 -7.34
CA ASP A 60 19.15 -28.22 -7.04
C ASP A 60 18.13 -27.70 -8.09
N TYR A 61 17.18 -28.55 -8.45
CA TYR A 61 16.03 -28.25 -9.30
C TYR A 61 14.93 -29.26 -8.99
N GLY A 62 13.76 -29.10 -9.59
CA GLY A 62 12.64 -30.01 -9.35
C GLY A 62 11.67 -29.51 -8.28
N ASN A 63 10.58 -30.24 -8.14
CA ASN A 63 9.41 -29.86 -7.35
C ASN A 63 9.73 -29.67 -5.85
N ASN A 64 10.56 -30.55 -5.27
CA ASN A 64 10.88 -30.51 -3.84
C ASN A 64 11.66 -29.26 -3.44
N SER A 65 12.61 -28.84 -4.29
CA SER A 65 13.42 -27.65 -4.03
C SER A 65 12.56 -26.39 -4.10
N ALA A 66 11.71 -26.29 -5.13
CA ALA A 66 10.75 -25.20 -5.27
C ALA A 66 9.78 -25.10 -4.08
N ALA A 67 9.24 -26.23 -3.61
CA ALA A 67 8.36 -26.27 -2.45
C ALA A 67 9.07 -25.77 -1.18
N ASN A 68 10.30 -26.24 -0.92
CA ASN A 68 11.07 -25.84 0.26
C ASN A 68 11.36 -24.33 0.26
N VAL A 69 11.84 -23.78 -0.86
CA VAL A 69 12.12 -22.34 -0.98
C VAL A 69 10.86 -21.52 -0.74
N ALA A 70 9.73 -21.91 -1.35
CA ALA A 70 8.46 -21.21 -1.22
C ALA A 70 7.90 -21.23 0.21
N VAL A 71 7.91 -22.39 0.88
CA VAL A 71 7.40 -22.54 2.26
C VAL A 71 8.23 -21.72 3.24
N HIS A 72 9.55 -21.79 3.15
CA HIS A 72 10.44 -21.00 4.00
C HIS A 72 10.30 -19.50 3.75
N MET A 73 10.20 -19.08 2.48
CA MET A 73 9.94 -17.68 2.11
C MET A 73 8.67 -17.15 2.76
N ARG A 74 7.55 -17.86 2.67
CA ARG A 74 6.31 -17.39 3.31
C ARG A 74 6.44 -17.33 4.83
N ARG A 75 7.11 -18.31 5.45
CA ARG A 75 7.32 -18.31 6.91
C ARG A 75 8.13 -17.08 7.35
N SER A 76 9.16 -16.73 6.58
CA SER A 76 10.03 -15.58 6.88
C SER A 76 9.39 -14.23 6.54
N PHE A 77 8.42 -14.20 5.62
CA PHE A 77 7.73 -13.00 5.14
C PHE A 77 6.20 -13.20 5.19
N PRO A 78 5.56 -12.91 6.34
CA PRO A 78 4.17 -13.30 6.59
C PRO A 78 3.15 -12.53 5.74
N SER A 79 3.52 -11.35 5.22
CA SER A 79 2.67 -10.53 4.35
C SER A 79 2.62 -11.00 2.90
N ILE A 80 3.40 -12.02 2.52
CA ILE A 80 3.34 -12.59 1.17
C ILE A 80 1.97 -13.23 0.95
N HIS A 81 1.19 -12.64 0.04
CA HIS A 81 -0.12 -13.13 -0.35
C HIS A 81 -0.13 -13.76 -1.75
N MET A 82 0.98 -13.65 -2.50
CA MET A 82 1.13 -14.21 -3.84
C MET A 82 2.57 -14.65 -4.10
N LEU A 83 2.71 -15.80 -4.76
CA LEU A 83 4.00 -16.30 -5.24
C LEU A 83 4.05 -16.31 -6.78
N LEU A 84 5.12 -15.80 -7.36
CA LEU A 84 5.43 -15.92 -8.78
C LEU A 84 6.53 -16.95 -8.97
N LEU A 85 6.27 -17.97 -9.78
CA LEU A 85 7.28 -18.91 -10.25
C LEU A 85 7.62 -18.57 -11.69
N VAL A 86 8.77 -17.94 -11.91
CA VAL A 86 9.14 -17.37 -13.20
C VAL A 86 10.48 -17.92 -13.66
N GLY A 87 10.51 -18.43 -14.88
CA GLY A 87 11.71 -19.05 -15.46
C GLY A 87 11.49 -19.55 -16.88
N ILE A 88 12.29 -20.52 -17.30
CA ILE A 88 12.24 -21.08 -18.66
C ILE A 88 11.55 -22.45 -18.71
N ALA A 89 11.11 -22.85 -19.90
CA ALA A 89 10.54 -24.16 -20.15
C ALA A 89 10.82 -24.63 -21.59
N GLY A 90 10.65 -25.94 -21.81
CA GLY A 90 10.60 -26.52 -23.14
C GLY A 90 9.20 -26.38 -23.73
N GLY A 91 9.08 -25.83 -24.93
CA GLY A 91 7.82 -25.58 -25.62
C GLY A 91 7.24 -26.84 -26.26
N VAL A 92 5.90 -26.93 -26.25
CA VAL A 92 5.15 -27.93 -26.99
C VAL A 92 4.53 -27.23 -28.22
N PRO A 93 5.03 -27.48 -29.44
CA PRO A 93 4.64 -26.72 -30.64
C PRO A 93 3.24 -27.06 -31.18
N PHE A 94 2.52 -28.01 -30.56
CA PHE A 94 1.16 -28.40 -30.91
C PHE A 94 0.36 -28.75 -29.63
N PRO A 95 -0.91 -28.35 -29.49
CA PRO A 95 -1.82 -27.89 -30.55
C PRO A 95 -1.77 -26.39 -30.87
N ALA A 96 -1.11 -25.56 -30.07
CA ALA A 96 -0.90 -24.15 -30.36
C ALA A 96 0.47 -23.93 -31.02
N ASP A 97 0.60 -22.93 -31.90
CA ASP A 97 1.88 -22.53 -32.49
C ASP A 97 2.76 -21.86 -31.42
N VAL A 98 3.33 -22.62 -30.49
CA VAL A 98 4.28 -22.14 -29.47
C VAL A 98 5.68 -22.05 -30.09
N ARG A 99 6.37 -20.93 -29.89
CA ARG A 99 7.68 -20.64 -30.48
C ARG A 99 8.74 -20.29 -29.45
N LEU A 100 10.01 -20.41 -29.82
CA LEU A 100 11.11 -19.96 -28.96
C LEU A 100 10.99 -18.45 -28.69
N GLY A 101 11.17 -18.07 -27.42
CA GLY A 101 10.99 -16.69 -26.93
C GLY A 101 9.55 -16.32 -26.56
N ASP A 102 8.56 -17.15 -26.88
CA ASP A 102 7.19 -16.96 -26.38
C ASP A 102 7.12 -17.12 -24.86
N VAL A 103 6.01 -16.67 -24.28
CA VAL A 103 5.70 -16.83 -22.86
C VAL A 103 4.46 -17.71 -22.73
N VAL A 104 4.52 -18.73 -21.87
CA VAL A 104 3.38 -19.55 -21.47
C VAL A 104 3.01 -19.22 -20.01
N VAL A 105 1.74 -18.89 -19.80
CA VAL A 105 1.16 -18.55 -18.50
C VAL A 105 0.28 -19.70 -18.06
N GLY A 106 0.62 -20.31 -16.92
CA GLY A 106 -0.03 -21.52 -16.42
C GLY A 106 -1.41 -21.25 -15.85
N GLN A 107 -2.46 -21.51 -16.62
CA GLN A 107 -3.84 -21.54 -16.12
C GLN A 107 -4.17 -22.85 -15.39
N ARG A 108 -3.47 -23.91 -15.80
CA ARG A 108 -3.60 -25.28 -15.27
C ARG A 108 -2.22 -25.88 -15.17
N ILE A 109 -1.88 -26.48 -14.03
CA ILE A 109 -0.63 -27.21 -13.84
C ILE A 109 -0.95 -28.70 -13.71
N VAL A 110 -0.29 -29.52 -14.52
CA VAL A 110 -0.43 -30.99 -14.52
C VAL A 110 0.92 -31.61 -14.22
N GLN A 111 0.97 -32.58 -13.30
CA GLN A 111 2.18 -33.36 -13.04
C GLN A 111 2.17 -34.67 -13.83
N HIS A 112 3.03 -34.85 -14.84
CA HIS A 112 3.03 -36.06 -15.66
C HIS A 112 3.66 -37.28 -14.99
N ASP A 113 4.68 -37.10 -14.17
CA ASP A 113 5.48 -38.20 -13.64
C ASP A 113 4.93 -38.82 -12.34
N LEU A 114 3.80 -38.32 -11.85
CA LEU A 114 3.12 -38.85 -10.66
C LEU A 114 2.07 -39.89 -11.05
N GLY A 115 2.35 -41.15 -10.70
CA GLY A 115 1.50 -42.27 -11.08
C GLY A 115 1.99 -43.62 -10.55
N LYS A 116 1.35 -44.69 -11.03
CA LYS A 116 1.69 -46.08 -10.70
C LYS A 116 2.23 -46.78 -11.93
N GLN A 117 3.40 -47.39 -11.82
CA GLN A 117 3.91 -48.31 -12.83
C GLN A 117 3.09 -49.61 -12.79
N LEU A 118 2.50 -50.00 -13.92
CA LEU A 118 1.75 -51.24 -14.10
C LEU A 118 2.61 -52.32 -14.77
N LYS A 119 2.12 -53.56 -14.77
CA LYS A 119 2.77 -54.68 -15.48
C LYS A 119 2.83 -54.38 -16.99
N GLY A 120 3.94 -54.71 -17.64
CA GLY A 120 4.12 -54.48 -19.08
C GLY A 120 4.65 -53.09 -19.46
N GLY A 121 5.02 -52.25 -18.48
CA GLY A 121 5.61 -50.93 -18.74
C GLY A 121 4.59 -49.79 -18.89
N GLU A 122 3.30 -50.08 -18.76
CA GLU A 122 2.25 -49.05 -18.73
C GLU A 122 2.34 -48.20 -17.45
N PHE A 123 2.08 -46.89 -17.58
CA PHE A 123 2.09 -45.95 -16.45
C PHE A 123 0.70 -45.36 -16.25
N LEU A 124 0.11 -45.58 -15.07
CA LEU A 124 -1.18 -45.01 -14.70
C LEU A 124 -0.96 -43.68 -13.99
N HIS A 125 -1.23 -42.57 -14.67
CA HIS A 125 -1.19 -41.24 -14.07
C HIS A 125 -2.22 -41.11 -12.93
N THR A 126 -1.77 -40.64 -11.77
CA THR A 126 -2.65 -40.37 -10.60
C THR A 126 -2.60 -38.91 -10.16
N SER A 127 -2.01 -38.04 -10.97
CA SER A 127 -1.87 -36.63 -10.63
C SER A 127 -3.22 -35.90 -10.65
N THR A 128 -3.37 -35.00 -9.70
CA THR A 128 -4.46 -34.01 -9.71
C THR A 128 -3.98 -32.74 -10.39
N THR A 129 -4.74 -32.23 -11.35
CA THR A 129 -4.54 -30.88 -11.90
C THR A 129 -4.92 -29.86 -10.85
N TYR A 130 -4.14 -28.79 -10.67
CA TYR A 130 -4.59 -27.62 -9.94
C TYR A 130 -4.70 -26.41 -10.87
N SER A 131 -5.69 -25.57 -10.61
CA SER A 131 -6.02 -24.39 -11.41
C SER A 131 -5.66 -23.13 -10.62
N LEU A 132 -5.49 -22.02 -11.35
CA LEU A 132 -5.18 -20.73 -10.73
C LEU A 132 -6.21 -20.32 -9.68
N HIS A 133 -5.71 -19.68 -8.62
CA HIS A 133 -6.57 -19.03 -7.63
C HIS A 133 -7.40 -17.91 -8.30
N SER A 134 -8.64 -17.72 -7.84
CA SER A 134 -9.59 -16.77 -8.47
C SER A 134 -9.06 -15.33 -8.51
N SER A 135 -8.36 -14.89 -7.47
CA SER A 135 -7.73 -13.55 -7.44
C SER A 135 -6.71 -13.36 -8.56
N VAL A 136 -5.81 -14.33 -8.76
CA VAL A 136 -4.81 -14.33 -9.83
C VAL A 136 -5.48 -14.41 -11.21
N GLY A 137 -6.50 -15.26 -11.35
CA GLY A 137 -7.25 -15.42 -12.60
C GLY A 137 -8.02 -14.15 -13.02
N THR A 138 -8.53 -13.39 -12.05
CA THR A 138 -9.23 -12.12 -12.33
C THR A 138 -8.24 -11.05 -12.80
N THR A 139 -7.06 -10.95 -12.18
CA THR A 139 -5.98 -10.07 -12.65
C THR A 139 -5.54 -10.44 -14.06
N LEU A 140 -5.35 -11.72 -14.38
CA LEU A 140 -5.00 -12.14 -15.74
C LEU A 140 -6.07 -11.78 -16.76
N SER A 141 -7.35 -11.84 -16.38
CA SER A 141 -8.45 -11.46 -17.26
C SER A 141 -8.43 -9.95 -17.56
N LEU A 142 -8.15 -9.12 -16.56
CA LEU A 142 -7.95 -7.68 -16.73
C LEU A 142 -6.73 -7.38 -17.60
N LEU A 143 -5.58 -7.99 -17.28
CA LEU A 143 -4.35 -7.85 -18.03
C LEU A 143 -4.55 -8.22 -19.51
N ARG A 144 -5.27 -9.32 -19.79
CA ARG A 144 -5.57 -9.74 -21.17
C ARG A 144 -6.52 -8.79 -21.91
N ALA A 145 -7.40 -8.09 -21.20
CA ALA A 145 -8.26 -7.08 -21.80
C ALA A 145 -7.51 -5.76 -22.08
N SER A 146 -6.50 -5.44 -21.27
CA SER A 146 -5.73 -4.20 -21.35
C SER A 146 -4.46 -4.29 -22.21
N LEU A 147 -3.84 -5.47 -22.31
CA LEU A 147 -2.63 -5.68 -23.11
C LEU A 147 -2.97 -5.90 -24.58
N GLU A 148 -2.34 -5.10 -25.45
CA GLU A 148 -2.21 -5.46 -26.86
C GLU A 148 -1.22 -6.63 -27.04
N PRO A 149 -1.30 -7.40 -28.14
CA PRO A 149 -0.44 -8.56 -28.40
C PRO A 149 1.09 -8.30 -28.36
N GLN A 150 1.52 -7.04 -28.31
CA GLN A 150 2.89 -6.59 -28.60
C GLN A 150 3.64 -6.03 -27.38
N CYS A 151 3.03 -6.01 -26.20
CA CYS A 151 3.53 -5.26 -25.03
C CYS A 151 4.85 -5.78 -24.42
N ILE A 152 5.28 -7.01 -24.72
CA ILE A 152 6.57 -7.53 -24.20
C ILE A 152 7.76 -6.86 -24.92
N GLY A 153 7.61 -6.51 -26.19
CA GLY A 153 8.70 -6.00 -27.02
C GLY A 153 9.35 -4.71 -26.50
N PRO A 154 8.57 -3.64 -26.22
CA PRO A 154 9.10 -2.38 -25.71
C PRO A 154 9.84 -2.54 -24.38
N GLU A 155 9.29 -3.31 -23.45
CA GLU A 155 9.84 -3.51 -22.10
C GLU A 155 11.10 -4.36 -22.13
N LEU A 156 11.14 -5.36 -23.03
CA LEU A 156 12.33 -6.15 -23.27
C LEU A 156 13.46 -5.29 -23.87
N GLU A 157 13.12 -4.38 -24.77
CA GLU A 157 14.08 -3.43 -25.36
C GLU A 157 14.58 -2.41 -24.32
N HIS A 158 13.71 -1.98 -23.41
CA HIS A 158 14.10 -1.15 -22.26
C HIS A 158 15.10 -1.90 -21.36
N LEU A 159 14.79 -3.15 -20.99
CA LEU A 159 15.67 -3.99 -20.17
C LEU A 159 17.02 -4.22 -20.85
N ARG A 160 17.02 -4.45 -22.17
CA ARG A 160 18.24 -4.59 -23.00
C ARG A 160 19.14 -3.35 -22.98
N HIS A 161 18.55 -2.16 -22.92
CA HIS A 161 19.29 -0.90 -22.85
C HIS A 161 19.78 -0.56 -21.44
N SER A 162 18.94 -0.78 -20.43
CA SER A 162 19.20 -0.42 -19.04
C SER A 162 20.21 -1.34 -18.35
N TYR A 163 20.36 -2.57 -18.86
CA TYR A 163 21.31 -3.56 -18.32
C TYR A 163 22.36 -3.96 -19.37
N PRO A 164 23.53 -3.30 -19.39
CA PRO A 164 24.57 -3.55 -20.40
C PRO A 164 25.02 -5.01 -20.51
N SER A 165 24.98 -5.75 -19.41
CA SER A 165 25.32 -7.18 -19.35
C SER A 165 24.35 -8.08 -20.14
N LEU A 166 23.12 -7.62 -20.35
CA LEU A 166 22.07 -8.33 -21.08
C LEU A 166 21.95 -7.88 -22.55
N ARG A 167 22.55 -6.75 -22.93
CA ARG A 167 22.40 -6.15 -24.27
C ARG A 167 22.65 -7.13 -25.44
N ARG A 168 23.74 -7.89 -25.38
CA ARG A 168 24.09 -8.89 -26.41
C ARG A 168 23.25 -10.16 -26.29
N ARG A 169 22.89 -10.56 -25.06
CA ARG A 169 22.16 -11.79 -24.75
C ARG A 169 20.69 -11.73 -25.17
N LEU A 170 20.11 -10.53 -25.16
CA LEU A 170 18.72 -10.28 -25.56
C LEU A 170 18.56 -9.81 -27.01
N ASP A 171 19.61 -9.89 -27.83
CA ASP A 171 19.52 -9.48 -29.23
C ASP A 171 18.83 -10.57 -30.08
N ARG A 172 17.53 -10.39 -30.29
CA ARG A 172 16.66 -11.32 -31.04
C ARG A 172 17.20 -11.65 -32.45
N LYS A 173 17.96 -10.75 -33.08
CA LYS A 173 18.53 -10.94 -34.43
C LYS A 173 19.58 -12.06 -34.50
N ARG A 174 20.14 -12.45 -33.36
CA ARG A 174 21.14 -13.52 -33.26
C ARG A 174 20.52 -14.91 -33.08
N LEU A 175 19.21 -14.98 -32.85
CA LEU A 175 18.53 -16.20 -32.45
C LEU A 175 17.73 -16.77 -33.63
N SER A 176 17.96 -18.04 -33.94
CA SER A 176 17.13 -18.77 -34.91
C SER A 176 16.07 -19.60 -34.17
N ASP A 177 14.88 -19.69 -34.74
CA ASP A 177 13.80 -20.51 -34.22
C ASP A 177 13.63 -21.76 -35.09
N ASP A 178 14.40 -22.80 -34.75
CA ASP A 178 14.55 -24.02 -35.55
C ASP A 178 13.81 -25.19 -34.91
N LEU A 179 12.63 -25.53 -35.44
CA LEU A 179 11.86 -26.70 -35.02
C LEU A 179 12.13 -27.87 -35.96
N HIS A 180 12.66 -28.98 -35.46
CA HIS A 180 12.93 -30.18 -36.25
C HIS A 180 11.72 -31.12 -36.33
N GLN A 181 11.69 -31.99 -37.34
CA GLN A 181 10.71 -33.09 -37.45
C GLN A 181 10.82 -34.02 -36.24
N ASN A 182 9.70 -34.55 -35.76
CA ASN A 182 9.64 -35.31 -34.49
C ASN A 182 10.28 -36.71 -34.55
N ASP A 183 10.64 -37.19 -35.75
CA ASP A 183 11.34 -38.44 -35.99
C ASP A 183 12.84 -38.25 -36.25
N TYR A 184 13.32 -37.00 -36.25
CA TYR A 184 14.74 -36.67 -36.36
C TYR A 184 15.34 -36.55 -34.96
N GLU A 185 16.39 -37.32 -34.69
CA GLU A 185 17.11 -37.31 -33.42
C GLU A 185 18.50 -36.69 -33.60
N HIS A 186 18.92 -35.90 -32.62
CA HIS A 186 20.25 -35.29 -32.61
C HIS A 186 21.34 -36.34 -32.34
N GLU A 187 22.36 -36.41 -33.19
CA GLU A 187 23.38 -37.49 -33.14
C GLU A 187 24.49 -37.27 -32.07
N ASP A 188 24.74 -36.02 -31.65
CA ASP A 188 25.84 -35.68 -30.72
C ASP A 188 25.43 -34.61 -29.71
N ASP A 189 25.16 -34.98 -28.45
CA ASP A 189 24.78 -34.06 -27.35
C ASP A 189 25.84 -32.97 -27.06
N ALA A 190 27.09 -33.12 -27.56
CA ALA A 190 28.19 -32.19 -27.31
C ALA A 190 28.35 -31.07 -28.37
N ARG A 191 27.73 -31.20 -29.55
CA ARG A 191 27.72 -30.18 -30.61
C ARG A 191 26.36 -29.51 -30.66
N GLY A 192 26.32 -28.20 -30.90
CA GLY A 192 25.04 -27.52 -31.17
C GLY A 192 24.42 -28.00 -32.48
N CYS A 193 23.20 -27.55 -32.78
CA CYS A 193 22.46 -27.94 -33.98
C CYS A 193 23.02 -27.36 -35.30
N GLU A 194 24.20 -26.75 -35.29
CA GLU A 194 24.87 -26.22 -36.49
C GLU A 194 25.18 -27.31 -37.53
N CYS A 195 25.27 -28.57 -37.10
CA CYS A 195 25.54 -29.74 -37.95
C CYS A 195 24.27 -30.53 -38.30
N CYS A 196 23.09 -30.08 -37.86
CA CYS A 196 21.82 -30.77 -38.14
C CYS A 196 21.40 -30.61 -39.60
N ASP A 197 20.69 -31.61 -40.11
CA ASP A 197 20.17 -31.58 -41.48
C ASP A 197 19.04 -30.55 -41.60
N SER A 198 19.33 -29.43 -42.28
CA SER A 198 18.36 -28.35 -42.50
C SER A 198 17.10 -28.80 -43.26
N THR A 199 17.15 -29.92 -43.99
CA THR A 199 15.97 -30.48 -44.67
C THR A 199 14.97 -31.13 -43.71
N LYS A 200 15.39 -31.40 -42.46
CA LYS A 200 14.58 -31.93 -41.37
C LYS A 200 13.90 -30.83 -40.54
N LEU A 201 14.02 -29.56 -40.94
CA LEU A 201 13.27 -28.47 -40.32
C LEU A 201 11.79 -28.53 -40.71
N THR A 202 10.94 -28.27 -39.72
CA THR A 202 9.49 -28.15 -39.89
C THR A 202 9.18 -26.78 -40.48
N VAL A 203 8.56 -26.76 -41.67
CA VAL A 203 8.12 -25.52 -42.31
C VAL A 203 6.94 -24.94 -41.54
N ARG A 204 7.08 -23.69 -41.07
CA ARG A 204 6.00 -22.95 -40.40
C ARG A 204 5.77 -21.61 -41.07
N GLY A 205 4.52 -21.16 -41.11
CA GLY A 205 4.16 -19.85 -41.67
C GLY A 205 4.66 -18.67 -40.83
N GLU A 206 4.79 -17.49 -41.45
CA GLU A 206 5.02 -16.24 -40.75
C GLU A 206 3.81 -15.89 -39.85
N ARG A 207 4.08 -15.36 -38.65
CA ARG A 207 3.03 -14.87 -37.75
C ARG A 207 2.58 -13.48 -38.20
N GLN A 208 1.31 -13.16 -37.93
CA GLN A 208 0.78 -11.80 -38.13
C GLN A 208 1.57 -10.75 -37.31
N ASP A 209 2.03 -11.13 -36.11
CA ASP A 209 2.82 -10.28 -35.20
C ASP A 209 4.33 -10.28 -35.50
N GLY A 210 4.75 -10.85 -36.63
CA GLY A 210 6.15 -10.95 -37.03
C GLY A 210 7.00 -11.83 -36.09
N ASN A 211 8.21 -11.37 -35.76
CA ASN A 211 9.17 -12.08 -34.90
C ASN A 211 9.03 -11.76 -33.39
N ASN A 212 7.92 -11.14 -32.99
CA ASN A 212 7.67 -10.77 -31.60
C ASN A 212 7.25 -11.99 -30.76
N SER A 213 7.61 -11.95 -29.47
CA SER A 213 7.18 -12.94 -28.47
C SER A 213 5.67 -12.84 -28.23
N VAL A 214 4.99 -13.99 -28.26
CA VAL A 214 3.55 -14.10 -28.00
C VAL A 214 3.31 -14.71 -26.62
N VAL A 215 2.24 -14.25 -25.96
CA VAL A 215 1.78 -14.81 -24.67
C VAL A 215 0.68 -15.84 -24.91
N HIS A 216 0.92 -17.07 -24.44
CA HIS A 216 -0.03 -18.17 -24.46
C HIS A 216 -0.56 -18.45 -23.05
N TYR A 217 -1.86 -18.65 -22.92
CA TYR A 217 -2.50 -18.98 -21.64
C TYR A 217 -3.03 -20.40 -21.71
N GLY A 218 -2.56 -21.30 -20.85
CA GLY A 218 -2.99 -22.69 -20.94
C GLY A 218 -2.33 -23.64 -19.93
N THR A 219 -2.27 -24.92 -20.31
CA THR A 219 -1.73 -25.97 -19.45
C THR A 219 -0.20 -25.96 -19.49
N ILE A 220 0.42 -25.92 -18.32
CA ILE A 220 1.85 -26.22 -18.12
C ILE A 220 1.96 -27.62 -17.53
N GLU A 221 2.86 -28.39 -18.08
CA GLU A 221 3.20 -29.70 -17.59
C GLU A 221 4.49 -29.60 -16.75
N SER A 222 4.49 -30.24 -15.58
CA SER A 222 5.52 -30.16 -14.56
C SER A 222 5.99 -31.55 -14.11
N GLY A 223 7.29 -31.83 -14.09
CA GLY A 223 7.80 -33.08 -13.52
C GLY A 223 9.29 -33.05 -13.22
N ASP A 224 9.78 -34.00 -12.44
CA ASP A 224 11.18 -34.07 -12.00
C ASP A 224 12.13 -34.67 -13.08
N GLN A 225 11.62 -34.99 -14.28
CA GLN A 225 12.40 -35.52 -15.40
C GLN A 225 12.54 -34.52 -16.55
N VAL A 226 13.77 -34.36 -17.04
CA VAL A 226 14.03 -33.58 -18.25
C VAL A 226 13.55 -34.34 -19.49
N VAL A 227 12.59 -33.77 -20.22
CA VAL A 227 12.12 -34.32 -21.50
C VAL A 227 13.07 -33.90 -22.63
N LYS A 228 13.67 -34.89 -23.31
CA LYS A 228 14.52 -34.75 -24.51
C LYS A 228 14.02 -35.59 -25.70
N ASP A 229 12.73 -35.92 -25.72
CA ASP A 229 12.13 -36.81 -26.73
C ASP A 229 10.91 -36.12 -27.36
N ALA A 230 11.02 -35.79 -28.65
CA ALA A 230 9.98 -35.14 -29.42
C ALA A 230 8.66 -35.94 -29.45
N LYS A 231 8.72 -37.28 -29.49
CA LYS A 231 7.53 -38.14 -29.48
C LYS A 231 6.90 -38.17 -28.10
N LEU A 232 7.69 -38.17 -27.03
CA LEU A 232 7.17 -38.04 -25.67
C LEU A 232 6.51 -36.68 -25.45
N ARG A 233 7.16 -35.58 -25.84
CA ARG A 233 6.60 -34.23 -25.84
C ARG A 233 5.27 -34.15 -26.59
N ASP A 234 5.22 -34.66 -27.82
CA ASP A 234 4.01 -34.62 -28.63
C ASP A 234 2.87 -35.45 -28.00
N ARG A 235 3.19 -36.56 -27.33
CA ARG A 235 2.21 -37.33 -26.55
C ARG A 235 1.71 -36.54 -25.34
N ILE A 236 2.60 -35.88 -24.60
CA ILE A 236 2.23 -35.02 -23.46
C ILE A 236 1.30 -33.88 -23.93
N GLY A 237 1.66 -33.21 -25.03
CA GLY A 237 0.84 -32.17 -25.66
C GLY A 237 -0.57 -32.66 -26.03
N LYS A 238 -0.66 -33.83 -26.66
CA LYS A 238 -1.96 -34.43 -27.05
C LYS A 238 -2.80 -34.86 -25.85
N THR A 239 -2.19 -35.49 -24.85
CA THR A 239 -2.92 -36.06 -23.70
C THR A 239 -3.38 -35.00 -22.71
N HIS A 240 -2.53 -33.99 -22.42
CA HIS A 240 -2.80 -32.99 -21.38
C HIS A 240 -3.17 -31.61 -21.93
N GLY A 241 -3.07 -31.40 -23.24
CA GLY A 241 -3.18 -30.06 -23.84
C GLY A 241 -2.06 -29.12 -23.38
N ALA A 242 -0.90 -29.67 -23.04
CA ALA A 242 0.24 -28.93 -22.52
C ALA A 242 0.85 -28.01 -23.60
N LEU A 243 1.21 -26.79 -23.20
CA LEU A 243 1.88 -25.81 -24.06
C LEU A 243 3.38 -25.72 -23.79
N CYS A 244 3.81 -26.09 -22.58
CA CYS A 244 5.21 -26.26 -22.24
C CYS A 244 5.40 -27.30 -21.12
N ILE A 245 6.65 -27.75 -20.97
CA ILE A 245 7.12 -28.72 -19.99
C ILE A 245 8.24 -28.08 -19.16
N GLU A 246 8.09 -28.09 -17.85
CA GLU A 246 9.04 -27.54 -16.85
C GLU A 246 9.14 -28.47 -15.62
N MET A 247 9.92 -28.09 -14.59
CA MET A 247 10.29 -29.03 -13.51
C MET A 247 9.93 -28.61 -12.09
N GLU A 248 9.33 -27.43 -11.84
CA GLU A 248 9.18 -26.90 -10.48
C GLU A 248 7.72 -26.71 -10.03
N ALA A 249 6.80 -26.44 -10.95
CA ALA A 249 5.47 -25.92 -10.62
C ALA A 249 4.56 -26.91 -9.87
N ALA A 250 4.75 -28.22 -10.02
CA ALA A 250 3.96 -29.22 -9.31
C ALA A 250 4.27 -29.23 -7.80
N GLY A 251 5.45 -28.77 -7.38
CA GLY A 251 5.83 -28.61 -5.98
C GLY A 251 5.06 -27.52 -5.22
N LEU A 252 4.50 -26.53 -5.93
CA LEU A 252 3.81 -25.38 -5.33
C LEU A 252 2.31 -25.61 -5.05
N LYS A 253 1.87 -26.86 -5.12
CA LYS A 253 0.46 -27.22 -5.13
C LYS A 253 -0.21 -27.07 -3.74
N HIS A 254 -1.45 -26.55 -3.75
CA HIS A 254 -2.43 -26.50 -2.65
C HIS A 254 -2.27 -25.47 -1.51
N ASP A 255 -1.11 -24.84 -1.32
CA ASP A 255 -0.90 -24.01 -0.11
C ASP A 255 -0.91 -22.48 -0.33
N PHE A 256 -0.78 -21.99 -1.59
CA PHE A 256 -0.56 -20.56 -1.87
C PHE A 256 -1.19 -20.09 -3.21
N PRO A 257 -1.83 -18.90 -3.27
CA PRO A 257 -2.10 -18.23 -4.54
C PRO A 257 -0.79 -18.01 -5.29
N ASN A 258 -0.64 -18.63 -6.46
CA ASN A 258 0.57 -18.53 -7.26
C ASN A 258 0.26 -18.38 -8.76
N LEU A 259 1.24 -17.82 -9.48
CA LEU A 259 1.25 -17.73 -10.93
C LEU A 259 2.56 -18.31 -11.47
N VAL A 260 2.44 -19.20 -12.44
CA VAL A 260 3.59 -19.80 -13.13
C VAL A 260 3.73 -19.16 -14.50
N VAL A 261 4.90 -18.59 -14.78
CA VAL A 261 5.22 -17.91 -16.04
C VAL A 261 6.50 -18.51 -16.62
N ARG A 262 6.40 -19.05 -17.84
CA ARG A 262 7.50 -19.76 -18.49
C ARG A 262 7.85 -19.17 -19.84
N GLY A 263 9.09 -18.73 -20.00
CA GLY A 263 9.64 -18.36 -21.29
C GLY A 263 10.14 -19.61 -22.04
N ILE A 264 9.86 -19.71 -23.33
CA ILE A 264 10.20 -20.90 -24.10
C ILE A 264 11.63 -20.82 -24.62
N CYS A 265 12.51 -21.72 -24.15
CA CYS A 265 13.93 -21.73 -24.50
C CYS A 265 14.39 -22.90 -25.38
N ASP A 266 13.63 -23.99 -25.42
CA ASP A 266 13.83 -25.14 -26.31
C ASP A 266 12.49 -25.78 -26.65
N TYR A 267 12.47 -26.85 -27.43
CA TYR A 267 11.26 -27.59 -27.81
C TYR A 267 11.11 -28.94 -27.10
N ALA A 268 11.69 -29.13 -25.91
CA ALA A 268 11.60 -30.38 -25.14
C ALA A 268 11.94 -31.66 -25.96
N ASP A 269 12.89 -31.56 -26.89
CA ASP A 269 13.36 -32.66 -27.74
C ASP A 269 14.88 -32.83 -27.61
N SER A 270 15.47 -33.62 -28.50
CA SER A 270 16.91 -33.89 -28.52
C SER A 270 17.74 -32.72 -29.05
N HIS A 271 17.13 -31.67 -29.60
CA HIS A 271 17.82 -30.52 -30.22
C HIS A 271 17.95 -29.34 -29.26
N LYS A 272 18.09 -29.60 -27.95
CA LYS A 272 18.13 -28.53 -26.93
C LYS A 272 19.34 -27.61 -27.11
N ASN A 273 19.07 -26.32 -27.11
CA ASN A 273 20.04 -25.24 -27.27
C ASN A 273 19.94 -24.27 -26.06
N LYS A 274 21.07 -23.74 -25.58
CA LYS A 274 21.11 -22.78 -24.46
C LYS A 274 21.04 -21.30 -24.87
N GLU A 275 21.16 -20.97 -26.16
CA GLU A 275 21.19 -19.60 -26.68
C GLU A 275 19.93 -18.80 -26.36
N TRP A 276 18.79 -19.48 -26.31
CA TRP A 276 17.50 -18.85 -26.03
C TRP A 276 17.22 -18.61 -24.54
N GLN A 277 18.01 -19.19 -23.62
CA GLN A 277 17.69 -19.16 -22.19
C GLN A 277 17.63 -17.73 -21.62
N ASP A 278 18.60 -16.87 -21.97
CA ASP A 278 18.61 -15.48 -21.50
C ASP A 278 17.40 -14.70 -22.07
N TYR A 279 17.09 -14.89 -23.36
CA TYR A 279 15.97 -14.21 -24.02
C TYR A 279 14.62 -14.64 -23.46
N ALA A 280 14.40 -15.96 -23.35
CA ALA A 280 13.20 -16.55 -22.79
C ALA A 280 12.98 -16.16 -21.32
N SER A 281 14.05 -16.14 -20.52
CA SER A 281 13.97 -15.69 -19.13
C SER A 281 13.53 -14.24 -19.02
N ALA A 282 14.06 -13.38 -19.90
CA ALA A 282 13.72 -11.97 -19.91
C ALA A 282 12.27 -11.73 -20.37
N THR A 283 11.77 -12.47 -21.37
CA THR A 283 10.35 -12.33 -21.79
C THR A 283 9.40 -12.79 -20.69
N ALA A 284 9.72 -13.87 -19.98
CA ALA A 284 8.96 -14.33 -18.82
C ALA A 284 8.97 -13.32 -17.67
N ALA A 285 10.15 -12.76 -17.33
CA ALA A 285 10.28 -11.75 -16.28
C ALA A 285 9.54 -10.44 -16.62
N VAL A 286 9.61 -10.00 -17.87
CA VAL A 286 8.85 -8.84 -18.36
C VAL A 286 7.35 -9.08 -18.25
N PHE A 287 6.86 -10.25 -18.64
CA PHE A 287 5.43 -10.58 -18.46
C PHE A 287 5.03 -10.55 -16.98
N ALA A 288 5.84 -11.12 -16.09
CA ALA A 288 5.58 -11.08 -14.65
C ALA A 288 5.58 -9.65 -14.09
N LYS A 289 6.43 -8.75 -14.59
CA LYS A 289 6.37 -7.31 -14.28
C LYS A 289 5.07 -6.68 -14.76
N LEU A 290 4.66 -6.92 -16.01
CA LEU A 290 3.39 -6.42 -16.56
C LEU A 290 2.19 -6.91 -15.77
N PHE A 291 2.23 -8.16 -15.31
CA PHE A 291 1.23 -8.71 -14.42
C PHE A 291 1.16 -7.96 -13.08
N LEU A 292 2.32 -7.68 -12.46
CA LEU A 292 2.39 -6.91 -11.21
C LEU A 292 1.95 -5.44 -11.35
N LEU A 293 2.04 -4.86 -12.55
CA LEU A 293 1.50 -3.53 -12.82
C LEU A 293 -0.04 -3.50 -12.80
N HIS A 294 -0.69 -4.63 -13.08
CA HIS A 294 -2.14 -4.75 -13.16
C HIS A 294 -2.75 -5.47 -11.96
N THR A 295 -1.93 -5.95 -11.02
CA THR A 295 -2.42 -6.42 -9.73
C THR A 295 -2.85 -5.23 -8.89
N ALA A 296 -4.15 -5.14 -8.61
CA ALA A 296 -4.61 -4.29 -7.53
C ALA A 296 -3.90 -4.71 -6.24
N THR A 297 -3.38 -3.75 -5.49
CA THR A 297 -2.95 -4.02 -4.12
C THR A 297 -4.13 -4.67 -3.40
N VAL A 298 -3.90 -5.85 -2.82
CA VAL A 298 -4.80 -6.30 -1.76
C VAL A 298 -4.63 -5.22 -0.72
N LEU A 299 -5.63 -4.34 -0.61
CA LEU A 299 -5.84 -3.56 0.58
C LEU A 299 -5.96 -4.61 1.69
N GLN A 300 -4.83 -4.97 2.32
CA GLN A 300 -4.88 -4.99 3.76
C GLN A 300 -5.49 -3.64 4.07
N PRO A 301 -6.74 -3.60 4.58
CA PRO A 301 -7.22 -2.34 5.10
C PRO A 301 -6.09 -1.94 6.03
N ALA A 302 -5.66 -0.69 5.94
CA ALA A 302 -4.68 -0.16 6.87
C ALA A 302 -5.39 -0.08 8.23
N ILE A 303 -5.75 -1.24 8.79
CA ILE A 303 -6.59 -1.45 9.96
C ILE A 303 -5.92 -0.74 11.13
N ASP A 304 -4.58 -0.76 11.10
CA ASP A 304 -3.71 -0.21 12.12
C ASP A 304 -3.06 1.11 11.68
N SER A 305 -3.31 1.68 10.48
CA SER A 305 -2.67 2.94 10.04
C SER A 305 -2.88 4.07 11.05
N ARG A 306 -4.13 4.20 11.52
CA ARG A 306 -4.50 5.22 12.50
C ARG A 306 -3.86 4.94 13.85
N TYR A 307 -3.74 3.67 14.22
CA TYR A 307 -3.10 3.24 15.46
C TYR A 307 -1.60 3.53 15.44
N GLU A 308 -0.93 3.25 14.32
CA GLU A 308 0.49 3.55 14.07
C GLU A 308 0.77 5.05 14.05
N ASP A 309 -0.12 5.87 13.47
CA ASP A 309 0.00 7.33 13.44
C ASP A 309 -0.24 8.02 14.81
N ILE A 310 -0.80 7.32 15.81
CA ILE A 310 -0.98 7.90 17.14
C ILE A 310 0.37 7.93 17.84
N ALA A 311 0.83 9.13 18.18
CA ALA A 311 2.03 9.35 18.96
C ALA A 311 2.02 8.55 20.27
N GLU A 312 3.17 7.99 20.62
CA GLU A 312 3.35 7.29 21.88
C GLU A 312 3.03 8.19 23.07
N PRO A 313 2.45 7.65 24.14
CA PRO A 313 2.32 8.39 25.39
C PRO A 313 3.71 8.82 25.86
N HIS A 314 3.81 10.06 26.33
CA HIS A 314 5.05 10.51 26.97
C HIS A 314 5.33 9.65 28.21
N ASP A 315 6.60 9.42 28.51
CA ASP A 315 7.03 8.66 29.70
C ASP A 315 6.28 9.10 30.96
N ASP A 316 5.87 8.11 31.76
CA ASP A 316 5.11 8.27 33.00
C ASP A 316 3.76 9.01 32.85
N THR A 317 3.12 8.98 31.68
CA THR A 317 1.75 9.51 31.49
C THR A 317 0.72 8.38 31.30
N CYS A 318 -0.57 8.71 31.44
CA CYS A 318 -1.72 7.80 31.30
C CYS A 318 -1.86 6.68 32.36
N GLU A 319 -0.82 6.39 33.15
CA GLU A 319 -0.83 5.32 34.16
C GLU A 319 -1.96 5.47 35.20
N TRP A 320 -2.27 6.72 35.59
CA TRP A 320 -3.31 7.01 36.57
C TRP A 320 -4.69 6.49 36.15
N ILE A 321 -4.94 6.30 34.84
CA ILE A 321 -6.21 5.79 34.34
C ILE A 321 -6.44 4.36 34.82
N MET A 322 -5.38 3.54 34.87
CA MET A 322 -5.46 2.15 35.33
C MET A 322 -5.76 2.04 36.83
N GLN A 323 -5.46 3.09 37.59
CA GLN A 323 -5.72 3.19 39.03
C GLN A 323 -7.04 3.91 39.33
N HIS A 324 -7.73 4.43 38.30
CA HIS A 324 -8.94 5.21 38.48
C HIS A 324 -10.12 4.31 38.92
N PRO A 325 -10.94 4.71 39.91
CA PRO A 325 -12.03 3.88 40.43
C PRO A 325 -12.98 3.35 39.35
N SER A 326 -13.38 4.20 38.39
CA SER A 326 -14.25 3.78 37.28
C SER A 326 -13.59 2.76 36.33
N TYR A 327 -12.26 2.75 36.21
CA TYR A 327 -11.56 1.75 35.39
C TYR A 327 -11.46 0.43 36.13
N LEU A 328 -11.09 0.47 37.43
CA LEU A 328 -11.07 -0.72 38.29
C LEU A 328 -12.46 -1.37 38.39
N ASP A 329 -13.51 -0.57 38.52
CA ASP A 329 -14.90 -1.04 38.51
C ASP A 329 -15.29 -1.70 37.18
N TRP A 330 -14.77 -1.19 36.06
CA TRP A 330 -15.02 -1.76 34.73
C TRP A 330 -14.35 -3.13 34.55
N LEU A 331 -13.19 -3.33 35.17
CA LEU A 331 -12.49 -4.62 35.17
C LEU A 331 -13.15 -5.65 36.08
N ASP A 332 -13.82 -5.22 37.16
CA ASP A 332 -14.45 -6.10 38.16
C ASP A 332 -15.61 -6.92 37.56
N PRO A 333 -15.47 -8.26 37.42
CA PRO A 333 -16.53 -9.11 36.88
C PRO A 333 -17.83 -9.07 37.71
N SER A 334 -17.73 -8.79 39.02
CA SER A 334 -18.90 -8.70 39.91
C SER A 334 -19.74 -7.45 39.66
N ARG A 335 -19.14 -6.41 39.08
CA ARG A 335 -19.79 -5.14 38.74
C ARG A 335 -20.29 -5.07 37.31
N MET A 336 -19.95 -6.04 36.45
CA MET A 336 -20.37 -6.05 35.04
C MET A 336 -21.87 -5.83 34.81
N PHE A 337 -22.74 -6.28 35.72
CA PHE A 337 -24.19 -6.08 35.61
C PHE A 337 -24.61 -4.61 35.76
N SER A 338 -23.90 -3.80 36.55
CA SER A 338 -24.26 -2.40 36.77
C SER A 338 -23.92 -1.52 35.57
N HIS A 339 -22.82 -1.83 34.87
CA HIS A 339 -22.29 -1.00 33.78
C HIS A 339 -22.31 -1.68 32.40
N HIS A 340 -22.89 -2.89 32.30
CA HIS A 340 -23.05 -3.68 31.06
C HIS A 340 -21.75 -3.85 30.26
N GLY A 341 -20.60 -3.87 30.94
CA GLY A 341 -19.28 -3.98 30.32
C GLY A 341 -18.79 -2.72 29.59
N PHE A 342 -19.42 -1.55 29.76
CA PHE A 342 -19.01 -0.32 29.06
C PHE A 342 -18.21 0.64 29.94
N PHE A 343 -17.13 1.17 29.34
CA PHE A 343 -16.34 2.27 29.87
C PHE A 343 -16.16 3.34 28.78
N TRP A 344 -16.33 4.62 29.11
CA TRP A 344 -16.28 5.71 28.14
C TRP A 344 -15.31 6.80 28.57
N ILE A 345 -14.27 7.01 27.77
CA ILE A 345 -13.32 8.09 27.90
C ILE A 345 -13.80 9.28 27.05
N ARG A 346 -14.25 10.34 27.72
CA ARG A 346 -14.72 11.57 27.07
C ARG A 346 -13.72 12.69 27.27
N GLY A 347 -13.78 13.69 26.39
CA GLY A 347 -12.98 14.91 26.56
C GLY A 347 -12.96 15.79 25.34
N LYS A 348 -12.56 17.05 25.55
CA LYS A 348 -12.45 18.06 24.48
C LYS A 348 -11.50 17.61 23.35
N ALA A 349 -11.53 18.30 22.23
CA ALA A 349 -10.62 18.02 21.13
C ALA A 349 -9.15 18.28 21.54
N GLY A 350 -8.22 17.40 21.18
CA GLY A 350 -6.78 17.57 21.49
C GLY A 350 -6.34 17.29 22.94
N VAL A 351 -7.19 16.71 23.79
CA VAL A 351 -6.85 16.39 25.19
C VAL A 351 -6.05 15.09 25.39
N GLY A 352 -5.79 14.31 24.33
CA GLY A 352 -5.05 13.04 24.42
C GLY A 352 -5.90 11.78 24.57
N LYS A 353 -7.17 11.77 24.12
CA LYS A 353 -8.05 10.58 24.19
C LYS A 353 -7.46 9.37 23.44
N SER A 354 -7.04 9.56 22.19
CA SER A 354 -6.49 8.48 21.37
C SER A 354 -5.18 7.94 21.95
N THR A 355 -4.34 8.81 22.51
CA THR A 355 -3.12 8.41 23.25
C THR A 355 -3.46 7.58 24.49
N ALA A 356 -4.46 7.99 25.28
CA ALA A 356 -4.93 7.21 26.42
C ALA A 356 -5.54 5.86 26.00
N MET A 357 -6.29 5.81 24.89
CA MET A 357 -6.84 4.56 24.35
C MET A 357 -5.75 3.61 23.87
N LYS A 358 -4.71 4.13 23.20
CA LYS A 358 -3.53 3.37 22.78
C LYS A 358 -2.81 2.76 23.98
N TYR A 359 -2.49 3.58 24.98
CA TYR A 359 -1.86 3.12 26.24
C TYR A 359 -2.66 2.01 26.93
N LEU A 360 -3.98 2.20 27.10
CA LEU A 360 -4.82 1.20 27.75
C LEU A 360 -4.92 -0.10 26.94
N PHE A 361 -4.98 -0.01 25.60
CA PHE A 361 -5.01 -1.17 24.73
C PHE A 361 -3.72 -1.99 24.87
N GLU A 362 -2.56 -1.34 24.77
CA GLU A 362 -1.24 -1.98 24.88
C GLU A 362 -1.04 -2.60 26.27
N ALA A 363 -1.29 -1.85 27.34
CA ALA A 363 -1.18 -2.36 28.70
C ALA A 363 -2.11 -3.55 28.97
N THR A 364 -3.33 -3.55 28.38
CA THR A 364 -4.26 -4.68 28.50
C THR A 364 -3.79 -5.89 27.69
N GLN A 365 -3.21 -5.67 26.51
CA GLN A 365 -2.71 -6.74 25.65
C GLN A 365 -1.46 -7.41 26.24
N GLU A 366 -0.52 -6.64 26.80
CA GLU A 366 0.69 -7.16 27.45
C GLU A 366 0.37 -7.98 28.71
N GLY A 367 -0.67 -7.60 29.46
CA GLY A 367 -1.13 -8.29 30.65
C GLY A 367 -2.12 -9.44 30.41
N ALA A 368 -2.51 -9.70 29.16
CA ALA A 368 -3.57 -10.66 28.83
C ALA A 368 -3.08 -12.12 28.95
N GLU A 369 -3.84 -12.95 29.67
CA GLU A 369 -3.68 -14.40 29.66
C GLU A 369 -4.28 -15.03 28.38
N SER A 370 -4.00 -16.31 28.12
CA SER A 370 -4.43 -17.01 26.89
C SER A 370 -5.95 -17.04 26.64
N ASP A 371 -6.77 -16.83 27.67
CA ASP A 371 -8.23 -16.80 27.59
C ASP A 371 -8.83 -15.38 27.51
N HIS A 372 -7.98 -14.34 27.43
CA HIS A 372 -8.39 -12.95 27.29
C HIS A 372 -8.01 -12.42 25.90
N ILE A 373 -9.03 -12.15 25.09
CA ILE A 373 -8.90 -11.61 23.74
C ILE A 373 -9.05 -10.08 23.82
N VAL A 374 -8.06 -9.36 23.30
CA VAL A 374 -8.02 -7.89 23.29
C VAL A 374 -7.93 -7.42 21.84
N LEU A 375 -8.94 -6.67 21.39
CA LEU A 375 -9.03 -6.16 20.03
C LEU A 375 -9.22 -4.65 20.04
N SER A 376 -8.86 -3.98 18.94
CA SER A 376 -9.01 -2.53 18.84
C SER A 376 -9.46 -2.07 17.45
N PHE A 377 -10.08 -0.89 17.40
CA PHE A 377 -10.36 -0.18 16.17
C PHE A 377 -10.32 1.33 16.42
N PHE A 378 -9.52 2.04 15.64
CA PHE A 378 -9.36 3.49 15.75
C PHE A 378 -10.00 4.14 14.52
N PHE A 379 -11.11 4.86 14.72
CA PHE A 379 -11.72 5.59 13.62
C PHE A 379 -10.75 6.66 13.10
N HIS A 380 -10.72 6.81 11.77
CA HIS A 380 -9.90 7.81 11.12
C HIS A 380 -10.72 8.64 10.15
N ALA A 381 -11.16 9.84 10.56
CA ALA A 381 -11.95 10.75 9.73
C ALA A 381 -11.28 11.12 8.39
N ARG A 382 -9.95 10.98 8.30
CA ARG A 382 -9.14 11.27 7.10
C ARG A 382 -8.71 10.02 6.33
N GLY A 383 -8.98 8.83 6.87
CA GLY A 383 -8.68 7.56 6.22
C GLY A 383 -9.67 7.22 5.10
N SER A 384 -9.50 6.04 4.54
CA SER A 384 -10.40 5.43 3.56
C SER A 384 -11.82 5.26 4.11
N GLU A 385 -12.77 4.96 3.23
CA GLU A 385 -14.16 4.71 3.62
C GLU A 385 -14.30 3.61 4.69
N LEU A 386 -13.42 2.62 4.69
CA LEU A 386 -13.42 1.57 5.71
C LEU A 386 -12.90 2.07 7.06
N GLU A 387 -11.91 2.96 7.09
CA GLU A 387 -11.33 3.47 8.36
C GLU A 387 -12.26 4.45 9.09
N ARG A 388 -13.23 5.07 8.38
CA ARG A 388 -14.20 6.01 8.96
C ARG A 388 -15.63 5.47 9.12
N SER A 389 -15.91 4.26 8.64
CA SER A 389 -17.28 3.70 8.65
C SER A 389 -17.44 2.58 9.67
N THR A 390 -18.67 2.42 10.16
CA THR A 390 -18.97 1.30 11.05
C THR A 390 -18.82 -0.05 10.35
N THR A 391 -19.04 -0.09 9.03
CA THR A 391 -18.81 -1.28 8.20
C THR A 391 -17.34 -1.74 8.26
N GLY A 392 -16.38 -0.82 8.13
CA GLY A 392 -14.97 -1.19 8.25
C GLY A 392 -14.60 -1.60 9.67
N MET A 393 -15.16 -0.96 10.70
CA MET A 393 -15.00 -1.40 12.10
C MET A 393 -15.48 -2.84 12.31
N TYR A 394 -16.71 -3.20 11.90
CA TYR A 394 -17.21 -4.57 12.06
C TYR A 394 -16.36 -5.59 11.27
N ARG A 395 -15.87 -5.23 10.08
CA ARG A 395 -14.97 -6.09 9.29
C ARG A 395 -13.65 -6.31 10.02
N SER A 396 -13.06 -5.25 10.55
CA SER A 396 -11.79 -5.29 11.26
C SER A 396 -11.90 -6.12 12.54
N ILE A 397 -12.89 -5.83 13.40
CA ILE A 397 -13.09 -6.57 14.65
C ILE A 397 -13.36 -8.05 14.38
N LEU A 398 -14.20 -8.37 13.38
CA LEU A 398 -14.45 -9.76 12.99
C LEU A 398 -13.16 -10.44 12.49
N PHE A 399 -12.39 -9.77 11.63
CA PHE A 399 -11.13 -10.30 11.12
C PHE A 399 -10.12 -10.56 12.25
N GLN A 400 -9.91 -9.60 13.16
CA GLN A 400 -9.04 -9.76 14.32
C GLN A 400 -9.50 -10.92 15.20
N LEU A 401 -10.80 -10.99 15.52
CA LEU A 401 -11.37 -12.06 16.34
C LEU A 401 -11.16 -13.46 15.73
N LEU A 402 -11.35 -13.60 14.42
CA LEU A 402 -11.16 -14.86 13.70
C LEU A 402 -9.68 -15.25 13.55
N ARG A 403 -8.77 -14.27 13.63
CA ARG A 403 -7.32 -14.49 13.63
C ARG A 403 -6.86 -14.98 15.00
N GLU A 404 -7.31 -14.33 16.08
CA GLU A 404 -6.99 -14.72 17.46
C GLU A 404 -7.63 -16.05 17.85
N VAL A 405 -8.81 -16.37 17.32
CA VAL A 405 -9.51 -17.64 17.59
C VAL A 405 -9.89 -18.34 16.28
N PRO A 406 -8.95 -19.10 15.67
CA PRO A 406 -9.17 -19.75 14.38
C PRO A 406 -10.39 -20.68 14.35
N GLN A 407 -10.79 -21.26 15.48
CA GLN A 407 -11.98 -22.12 15.56
C GLN A 407 -13.28 -21.37 15.21
N LEU A 408 -13.32 -20.05 15.38
CA LEU A 408 -14.49 -19.23 15.06
C LEU A 408 -14.70 -19.08 13.56
N GLN A 409 -13.74 -19.45 12.70
CA GLN A 409 -13.88 -19.34 11.24
C GLN A 409 -15.06 -20.14 10.70
N SER A 410 -15.57 -21.13 11.43
CA SER A 410 -16.79 -21.87 11.08
C SER A 410 -18.03 -20.96 10.94
N VAL A 411 -18.04 -19.76 11.56
CA VAL A 411 -19.14 -18.79 11.36
C VAL A 411 -19.22 -18.29 9.92
N LEU A 412 -18.15 -18.44 9.13
CA LEU A 412 -18.06 -18.01 7.74
C LEU A 412 -18.56 -19.08 6.73
N GLU A 413 -18.84 -20.31 7.16
CA GLU A 413 -19.25 -21.43 6.28
C GLU A 413 -20.62 -21.25 5.58
N SER A 414 -21.31 -20.13 5.81
CA SER A 414 -22.52 -19.78 5.05
C SER A 414 -22.18 -19.44 3.59
N HIS A 415 -22.92 -20.00 2.63
CA HIS A 415 -22.64 -20.01 1.18
C HIS A 415 -22.71 -18.64 0.46
N GLU A 416 -22.57 -17.52 1.17
CA GLU A 416 -22.57 -16.16 0.61
C GLU A 416 -21.13 -15.64 0.47
N SER A 417 -20.69 -15.50 -0.78
CA SER A 417 -19.41 -14.85 -1.10
C SER A 417 -19.46 -13.34 -0.78
N PRO A 418 -18.34 -12.73 -0.32
CA PRO A 418 -18.24 -11.29 -0.10
C PRO A 418 -18.47 -10.48 -1.40
N PRO A 419 -18.85 -9.19 -1.31
CA PRO A 419 -18.89 -8.34 -0.11
C PRO A 419 -20.14 -8.55 0.77
N TRP A 420 -19.93 -8.61 2.10
CA TRP A 420 -21.01 -8.75 3.06
C TRP A 420 -21.64 -7.40 3.42
N SER A 421 -22.97 -7.38 3.58
CA SER A 421 -23.70 -6.23 4.11
C SER A 421 -23.38 -5.98 5.59
N LEU A 422 -23.58 -4.74 6.05
CA LEU A 422 -23.40 -4.36 7.46
C LEU A 422 -24.22 -5.25 8.42
N ASN A 423 -25.46 -5.60 8.05
CA ASN A 423 -26.31 -6.48 8.86
C ASN A 423 -25.76 -7.91 8.94
N LYS A 424 -25.16 -8.41 7.85
CA LYS A 424 -24.49 -9.71 7.85
C LYS A 424 -23.25 -9.69 8.75
N LEU A 425 -22.41 -8.66 8.62
CA LEU A 425 -21.22 -8.49 9.48
C LEU A 425 -21.59 -8.45 10.97
N ARG A 426 -22.63 -7.70 11.33
CA ARG A 426 -23.19 -7.69 12.70
C ARG A 426 -23.59 -9.08 13.16
N SER A 427 -24.33 -9.82 12.33
CA SER A 427 -24.77 -11.18 12.66
C SER A 427 -23.60 -12.16 12.82
N LEU A 428 -22.58 -12.06 11.96
CA LEU A 428 -21.37 -12.87 12.04
C LEU A 428 -20.60 -12.60 13.33
N LEU A 429 -20.40 -11.32 13.68
CA LEU A 429 -19.75 -10.94 14.93
C LEU A 429 -20.54 -11.45 16.14
N SER A 430 -21.86 -11.29 16.14
CA SER A 430 -22.71 -11.75 17.25
C SER A 430 -22.60 -13.27 17.46
N LYS A 431 -22.57 -14.04 16.36
CA LYS A 431 -22.35 -15.49 16.40
C LYS A 431 -20.96 -15.85 16.92
N ALA A 432 -19.93 -15.17 16.43
CA ALA A 432 -18.56 -15.38 16.86
C ALA A 432 -18.39 -15.11 18.37
N VAL A 433 -18.96 -14.01 18.87
CA VAL A 433 -18.95 -13.67 20.31
C VAL A 433 -19.68 -14.72 21.14
N ALA A 434 -20.84 -15.21 20.68
CA ALA A 434 -21.57 -16.26 21.40
C ALA A 434 -20.80 -17.60 21.49
N MET A 435 -19.87 -17.85 20.56
CA MET A 435 -19.03 -19.04 20.54
C MET A 435 -17.76 -18.94 21.40
N LEU A 436 -17.52 -17.80 22.07
CA LEU A 436 -16.34 -17.59 22.91
C LEU A 436 -16.35 -18.35 24.25
N GLN A 437 -17.50 -18.92 24.64
CA GLN A 437 -17.64 -19.69 25.87
C GLN A 437 -17.17 -18.90 27.11
N THR A 438 -16.17 -19.38 27.84
CA THR A 438 -15.64 -18.76 29.07
C THR A 438 -14.59 -17.68 28.82
N ARG A 439 -14.23 -17.40 27.55
CA ARG A 439 -13.20 -16.40 27.23
C ARG A 439 -13.71 -14.98 27.45
N CYS A 440 -12.79 -14.10 27.82
CA CYS A 440 -13.06 -12.67 27.97
C CYS A 440 -12.70 -11.95 26.66
N LEU A 441 -13.60 -11.12 26.15
CA LEU A 441 -13.36 -10.25 24.99
C LEU A 441 -13.37 -8.79 25.45
N THR A 442 -12.28 -8.06 25.20
CA THR A 442 -12.18 -6.62 25.44
C THR A 442 -11.97 -5.88 24.11
N LEU A 443 -12.82 -4.90 23.85
CA LEU A 443 -12.78 -4.08 22.63
C LEU A 443 -12.43 -2.63 22.97
N PHE A 444 -11.42 -2.08 22.33
CA PHE A 444 -11.09 -0.65 22.37
C PHE A 444 -11.53 0.01 21.07
N ILE A 445 -12.50 0.94 21.15
CA ILE A 445 -13.04 1.65 19.98
C ILE A 445 -12.83 3.15 20.19
N ASP A 446 -11.82 3.70 19.51
CA ASP A 446 -11.40 5.10 19.65
C ASP A 446 -12.07 6.02 18.64
N ALA A 447 -12.26 7.30 19.02
CA ALA A 447 -12.72 8.38 18.16
C ALA A 447 -14.08 8.12 17.50
N LEU A 448 -15.07 7.66 18.28
CA LEU A 448 -16.42 7.37 17.78
C LEU A 448 -17.08 8.58 17.08
N ASP A 449 -16.68 9.80 17.45
CA ASP A 449 -17.14 11.03 16.83
C ASP A 449 -16.59 11.29 15.42
N GLU A 450 -15.66 10.46 14.93
CA GLU A 450 -15.11 10.51 13.58
C GLU A 450 -15.86 9.64 12.57
N CYS A 451 -16.85 8.86 13.01
CA CYS A 451 -17.77 8.12 12.13
C CYS A 451 -19.10 8.87 11.94
N HIS A 452 -19.89 8.48 10.92
CA HIS A 452 -21.18 9.10 10.67
C HIS A 452 -22.11 8.98 11.90
N GLU A 453 -22.68 10.11 12.34
CA GLU A 453 -23.39 10.22 13.63
C GLU A 453 -24.47 9.15 13.82
N ALA A 454 -25.36 9.00 12.82
CA ALA A 454 -26.44 8.02 12.90
C ALA A 454 -25.93 6.56 12.97
N GLU A 455 -24.77 6.27 12.35
CA GLU A 455 -24.19 4.94 12.40
C GLU A 455 -23.55 4.64 13.75
N GLY A 456 -22.80 5.60 14.30
CA GLY A 456 -22.18 5.48 15.62
C GLY A 456 -23.22 5.27 16.72
N LEU A 457 -24.31 6.04 16.70
CA LEU A 457 -25.43 5.87 17.63
C LEU A 457 -26.08 4.48 17.55
N GLU A 458 -26.34 3.97 16.34
CA GLU A 458 -26.90 2.62 16.17
C GLU A 458 -25.89 1.53 16.58
N MET A 459 -24.60 1.74 16.31
CA MET A 459 -23.53 0.82 16.71
C MET A 459 -23.46 0.68 18.23
N VAL A 460 -23.45 1.78 18.99
CA VAL A 460 -23.44 1.73 20.47
C VAL A 460 -24.68 1.01 21.00
N ARG A 461 -25.88 1.30 20.45
CA ARG A 461 -27.12 0.60 20.82
C ARG A 461 -27.05 -0.91 20.53
N ARG A 462 -26.36 -1.32 19.46
CA ARG A 462 -26.18 -2.73 19.11
C ARG A 462 -25.24 -3.42 20.08
N PHE A 463 -24.07 -2.84 20.35
CA PHE A 463 -23.16 -3.38 21.35
C PHE A 463 -23.81 -3.50 22.73
N GLN A 464 -24.69 -2.57 23.13
CA GLN A 464 -25.45 -2.70 24.38
C GLN A 464 -26.37 -3.93 24.41
N ARG A 465 -26.93 -4.34 23.27
CA ARG A 465 -27.72 -5.58 23.16
C ARG A 465 -26.81 -6.81 23.14
N GLU A 466 -25.67 -6.71 22.45
CA GLU A 466 -24.68 -7.79 22.41
C GLU A 466 -24.09 -8.07 23.79
N ALA A 467 -23.71 -7.06 24.57
CA ALA A 467 -23.17 -7.24 25.91
C ALA A 467 -24.17 -7.95 26.85
N LYS A 468 -25.47 -7.61 26.76
CA LYS A 468 -26.53 -8.31 27.50
C LYS A 468 -26.67 -9.77 27.07
N THR A 469 -26.50 -10.04 25.78
CA THR A 469 -26.63 -11.39 25.20
C THR A 469 -25.40 -12.24 25.51
N ALA A 470 -24.21 -11.66 25.44
CA ALA A 470 -22.94 -12.28 25.84
C ALA A 470 -22.98 -12.71 27.30
N PHE A 471 -23.43 -11.81 28.19
CA PHE A 471 -23.60 -12.13 29.62
C PHE A 471 -24.55 -13.32 29.84
N ALA A 472 -25.69 -13.37 29.15
CA ALA A 472 -26.63 -14.50 29.24
C ALA A 472 -26.00 -15.84 28.79
N ASN A 473 -24.96 -15.80 27.95
CA ASN A 473 -24.19 -16.95 27.48
C ASN A 473 -22.88 -17.17 28.27
N ALA A 474 -22.70 -16.51 29.42
CA ALA A 474 -21.49 -16.56 30.25
C ALA A 474 -20.20 -16.07 29.55
N VAL A 475 -20.33 -15.25 28.50
CA VAL A 475 -19.21 -14.58 27.82
C VAL A 475 -19.00 -13.20 28.45
N SER A 476 -17.76 -12.92 28.88
CA SER A 476 -17.39 -11.60 29.40
C SER A 476 -17.04 -10.66 28.24
N LEU A 477 -17.95 -9.76 27.88
CA LEU A 477 -17.72 -8.71 26.87
C LEU A 477 -17.51 -7.35 27.55
N ARG A 478 -16.32 -6.76 27.34
CA ARG A 478 -15.95 -5.42 27.81
C ARG A 478 -15.67 -4.52 26.61
N ILE A 479 -16.17 -3.29 26.63
CA ILE A 479 -16.03 -2.33 25.54
C ILE A 479 -15.64 -0.96 26.11
N CYS A 480 -14.51 -0.45 25.66
CA CYS A 480 -14.03 0.89 25.96
C CYS A 480 -14.23 1.80 24.74
N PHE A 481 -14.98 2.88 24.91
CA PHE A 481 -15.19 3.90 23.88
C PHE A 481 -14.44 5.18 24.19
N SER A 482 -13.99 5.88 23.15
CA SER A 482 -13.54 7.27 23.25
C SER A 482 -14.33 8.18 22.31
N SER A 483 -14.63 9.40 22.76
CA SER A 483 -15.20 10.43 21.89
C SER A 483 -15.05 11.86 22.42
N ARG A 484 -15.17 12.85 21.52
CA ARG A 484 -15.55 14.23 21.87
C ARG A 484 -16.96 14.27 22.51
N PRO A 485 -17.46 15.43 22.97
CA PRO A 485 -18.88 15.58 23.33
C PRO A 485 -19.77 15.21 22.13
N TYR A 486 -20.05 13.92 22.01
CA TYR A 486 -20.83 13.29 20.96
C TYR A 486 -22.29 13.30 21.40
N PRO A 487 -23.25 13.51 20.49
CA PRO A 487 -24.66 13.67 20.85
C PRO A 487 -25.12 12.58 21.80
N VAL A 488 -26.00 12.99 22.73
CA VAL A 488 -26.32 12.33 23.99
C VAL A 488 -26.78 10.88 23.77
N VAL A 489 -25.83 9.96 23.66
CA VAL A 489 -26.06 8.58 24.07
C VAL A 489 -26.17 8.65 25.58
N ASP A 490 -27.40 8.70 26.07
CA ASP A 490 -27.72 8.46 27.47
C ASP A 490 -27.34 7.00 27.77
N MET A 491 -26.09 6.80 28.16
CA MET A 491 -25.61 5.55 28.74
C MET A 491 -26.18 5.47 30.14
N ARG A 492 -27.44 5.05 30.25
CA ARG A 492 -28.12 4.88 31.54
C ARG A 492 -27.32 3.98 32.49
N ASN A 493 -26.51 3.07 31.96
CA ASN A 493 -25.82 2.04 32.72
C ASN A 493 -24.36 1.85 32.24
N GLY A 494 -23.54 2.90 32.14
CA GLY A 494 -22.13 2.78 31.73
C GLY A 494 -21.20 3.68 32.53
N LEU A 495 -19.95 3.26 32.72
CA LEU A 495 -18.95 4.05 33.44
C LEU A 495 -18.34 5.09 32.50
N GLN A 496 -18.07 6.29 32.99
CA GLN A 496 -17.46 7.35 32.19
C GLN A 496 -16.45 8.15 32.99
N ILE A 497 -15.44 8.66 32.28
CA ILE A 497 -14.51 9.67 32.77
C ILE A 497 -14.42 10.80 31.74
N VAL A 498 -14.24 12.03 32.21
CA VAL A 498 -13.93 13.19 31.35
C VAL A 498 -12.48 13.54 31.59
N LEU A 499 -11.59 13.23 30.64
CA LEU A 499 -10.13 13.31 30.83
C LEU A 499 -9.69 14.68 31.34
N ASN A 500 -10.12 15.76 30.70
CA ASN A 500 -9.74 17.12 31.06
C ASN A 500 -10.37 17.65 32.37
N GLU A 501 -11.07 16.80 33.12
CA GLU A 501 -11.60 17.08 34.46
C GLU A 501 -10.93 16.21 35.54
N GLN A 502 -9.98 15.35 35.16
CA GLN A 502 -9.28 14.47 36.09
C GLN A 502 -7.98 15.09 36.59
N GLU A 503 -7.70 14.95 37.90
CA GLU A 503 -6.46 15.44 38.50
C GLU A 503 -5.22 14.72 37.91
N GLY A 504 -5.30 13.41 37.68
CA GLY A 504 -4.22 12.65 37.05
C GLY A 504 -3.85 13.15 35.67
N HIS A 505 -4.84 13.56 34.87
CA HIS A 505 -4.63 14.16 33.55
C HIS A 505 -3.89 15.51 33.62
N ALA A 506 -4.24 16.34 34.60
CA ALA A 506 -3.54 17.60 34.83
C ALA A 506 -2.08 17.39 35.26
N LEU A 507 -1.80 16.33 36.03
CA LEU A 507 -0.45 15.94 36.42
C LEU A 507 0.36 15.43 35.21
N ASP A 508 -0.25 14.66 34.31
CA ASP A 508 0.41 14.21 33.08
C ASP A 508 0.79 15.40 32.18
N LEU A 509 -0.11 16.37 32.02
CA LEU A 509 0.18 17.58 31.25
C LEU A 509 1.34 18.36 31.86
N LEU A 510 1.38 18.46 33.19
CA LEU A 510 2.47 19.11 33.92
C LEU A 510 3.80 18.38 33.72
N ARG A 511 3.80 17.03 33.76
CA ARG A 511 4.99 16.20 33.50
C ARG A 511 5.52 16.43 32.08
N TYR A 512 4.63 16.41 31.08
CA TYR A 512 4.98 16.71 29.70
C TYR A 512 5.62 18.10 29.55
N VAL A 513 4.96 19.14 30.07
CA VAL A 513 5.48 20.52 29.99
C VAL A 513 6.84 20.65 30.67
N ARG A 514 7.05 20.03 31.83
CA ARG A 514 8.34 20.02 32.53
C ARG A 514 9.45 19.34 31.74
N SER A 515 9.13 18.20 31.12
CA SER A 515 10.06 17.45 30.29
C SER A 515 10.54 18.29 29.11
N GLU A 516 9.62 18.90 28.38
CA GLU A 516 9.90 19.77 27.23
C GLU A 516 10.69 21.05 27.63
N LEU A 517 10.44 21.57 28.83
CA LEU A 517 11.14 22.74 29.37
C LEU A 517 12.51 22.42 29.98
N SER A 518 12.91 21.15 30.14
CA SER A 518 14.16 20.77 30.81
C SER A 518 15.41 21.39 30.18
N GLY A 519 15.42 21.57 28.85
CA GLY A 519 16.50 22.21 28.10
C GLY A 519 16.46 23.74 28.05
N TRP A 520 15.46 24.37 28.68
CA TRP A 520 15.26 25.83 28.66
C TRP A 520 15.97 26.54 29.81
N PRO A 521 16.21 27.87 29.72
CA PRO A 521 16.79 28.63 30.82
C PRO A 521 15.99 28.45 32.12
N VAL A 522 16.64 27.92 33.17
CA VAL A 522 16.03 27.59 34.48
C VAL A 522 15.19 28.73 35.07
N ARG A 523 15.63 29.98 34.86
CA ARG A 523 14.94 31.18 35.33
C ARG A 523 13.54 31.38 34.73
N LEU A 524 13.29 30.84 33.53
CA LEU A 524 12.01 30.94 32.83
C LEU A 524 11.11 29.72 33.04
N GLN A 525 11.68 28.55 33.37
CA GLN A 525 10.93 27.29 33.41
C GLN A 525 9.68 27.38 34.28
N GLN A 526 9.79 27.90 35.50
CA GLN A 526 8.65 27.99 36.43
C GLN A 526 7.59 28.98 35.96
N TYR A 527 7.98 30.08 35.31
CA TYR A 527 7.04 31.04 34.73
C TYR A 527 6.28 30.41 33.56
N LEU A 528 7.01 29.80 32.62
CA LEU A 528 6.46 29.16 31.44
C LEU A 528 5.54 27.99 31.82
N GLU A 529 5.95 27.16 32.79
CA GLU A 529 5.13 26.07 33.35
C GLU A 529 3.77 26.60 33.81
N ASN A 530 3.75 27.58 34.71
CA ASN A 530 2.51 28.14 35.26
C ASN A 530 1.62 28.77 34.18
N ALA A 531 2.22 29.53 33.26
CA ALA A 531 1.50 30.22 32.20
C ALA A 531 0.91 29.25 31.16
N ILE A 532 1.68 28.23 30.74
CA ILE A 532 1.22 27.18 29.83
C ILE A 532 0.10 26.37 30.48
N MET A 533 0.28 25.92 31.73
CA MET A 533 -0.74 25.14 32.45
C MET A 533 -2.05 25.93 32.59
N GLY A 534 -1.97 27.23 32.89
CA GLY A 534 -3.15 28.09 33.00
C GLY A 534 -3.90 28.31 31.67
N LYS A 535 -3.17 28.50 30.57
CA LYS A 535 -3.76 28.78 29.24
C LYS A 535 -4.18 27.51 28.48
N ALA A 536 -3.52 26.38 28.70
CA ALA A 536 -3.83 25.11 28.03
C ALA A 536 -5.19 24.53 28.44
N GLN A 537 -5.66 24.82 29.66
CA GLN A 537 -6.97 24.36 30.18
C GLN A 537 -7.20 22.85 30.00
N GLY A 538 -6.15 22.04 30.19
CA GLY A 538 -6.19 20.57 30.03
C GLY A 538 -6.18 20.09 28.57
N VAL A 539 -5.81 20.93 27.59
CA VAL A 539 -5.67 20.53 26.18
C VAL A 539 -4.19 20.32 25.85
N PHE A 540 -3.76 19.06 25.76
CA PHE A 540 -2.39 18.68 25.41
C PHE A 540 -1.91 19.30 24.10
N LEU A 541 -2.74 19.24 23.05
CA LEU A 541 -2.40 19.80 21.75
C LEU A 541 -2.08 21.31 21.81
N TRP A 542 -2.72 22.06 22.71
CA TRP A 542 -2.40 23.47 22.93
C TRP A 542 -0.97 23.62 23.46
N ALA A 543 -0.58 22.83 24.48
CA ALA A 543 0.76 22.87 25.05
C ALA A 543 1.83 22.45 24.02
N VAL A 544 1.58 21.35 23.27
CA VAL A 544 2.48 20.87 22.20
C VAL A 544 2.72 21.97 21.15
N LEU A 545 1.65 22.60 20.67
CA LEU A 545 1.73 23.69 19.70
C LEU A 545 2.50 24.89 20.24
N VAL A 546 2.15 25.35 21.44
CA VAL A 546 2.80 26.53 22.04
C VAL A 546 4.28 26.29 22.32
N LEU A 547 4.65 25.14 22.89
CA LEU A 547 6.05 24.78 23.12
C LEU A 547 6.83 24.68 21.81
N SER A 548 6.23 24.11 20.75
CA SER A 548 6.83 24.07 19.42
C SER A 548 7.04 25.47 18.84
N LEU A 549 6.04 26.35 18.95
CA LEU A 549 6.10 27.73 18.46
C LEU A 549 7.20 28.52 19.18
N LEU A 550 7.30 28.41 20.51
CA LEU A 550 8.33 29.11 21.29
C LEU A 550 9.72 28.51 21.04
N SER A 551 9.83 27.18 20.93
CA SER A 551 11.08 26.48 20.61
C SER A 551 11.69 26.95 19.29
N GLN A 552 10.85 27.14 18.26
CA GLN A 552 11.30 27.64 16.96
C GLN A 552 11.91 29.04 17.06
N ASP A 553 11.36 29.92 17.88
CA ASP A 553 11.91 31.27 18.00
C ASP A 553 13.23 31.29 18.76
N LEU A 554 13.35 30.46 19.79
CA LEU A 554 14.58 30.26 20.55
C LEU A 554 15.70 29.76 19.63
N ARG A 555 15.44 28.74 18.81
CA ARG A 555 16.42 28.20 17.83
C ARG A 555 16.86 29.23 16.79
N ARG A 556 15.97 30.13 16.39
CA ARG A 556 16.28 31.21 15.43
C ARG A 556 17.10 32.35 16.06
N GLY A 557 17.38 32.31 17.37
CA GLY A 557 18.13 33.34 18.09
C GLY A 557 17.47 34.71 18.09
N ARG A 558 16.14 34.78 17.86
CA ARG A 558 15.41 36.04 17.60
C ARG A 558 14.88 36.72 18.86
N VAL A 559 15.10 36.14 20.05
CA VAL A 559 14.30 36.47 21.24
C VAL A 559 15.14 36.38 22.51
N ASP A 560 15.02 37.38 23.38
CA ASP A 560 15.47 37.33 24.78
C ASP A 560 14.36 36.79 25.69
N ASP A 561 14.69 36.52 26.96
CA ASP A 561 13.77 35.99 27.96
C ASP A 561 12.46 36.80 28.07
N SER A 562 12.55 38.13 27.98
CA SER A 562 11.40 39.04 28.06
C SER A 562 10.44 38.90 26.89
N ARG A 563 10.96 38.79 25.65
CA ARG A 563 10.11 38.68 24.45
C ARG A 563 9.46 37.29 24.33
N LEU A 564 10.07 36.24 24.87
CA LEU A 564 9.43 34.92 24.96
C LEU A 564 8.23 34.96 25.92
N ALA A 565 8.39 35.63 27.06
CA ALA A 565 7.32 35.83 28.02
C ALA A 565 6.17 36.67 27.42
N GLU A 566 6.48 37.80 26.78
CA GLU A 566 5.51 38.65 26.09
C GLU A 566 4.73 37.87 25.01
N ARG A 567 5.44 37.03 24.25
CA ARG A 567 4.80 36.21 23.22
C ARG A 567 3.82 35.20 23.81
N LEU A 568 4.18 34.53 24.90
CA LEU A 568 3.27 33.62 25.58
C LEU A 568 2.05 34.35 26.16
N GLU A 569 2.22 35.58 26.66
CA GLU A 569 1.11 36.40 27.13
C GLU A 569 0.12 36.75 26.02
N GLN A 570 0.61 37.06 24.82
CA GLN A 570 -0.20 37.37 23.63
C GLN A 570 -1.03 36.18 23.13
N LEU A 571 -0.59 34.94 23.37
CA LEU A 571 -1.32 33.74 22.95
C LEU A 571 -2.57 33.54 23.79
N THR A 572 -3.70 33.35 23.15
CA THR A 572 -5.00 33.17 23.79
C THR A 572 -5.20 31.75 24.34
N PRO A 573 -5.91 31.59 25.48
CA PRO A 573 -6.32 30.28 25.97
C PRO A 573 -7.28 29.58 25.01
N GLY A 574 -7.20 28.26 24.94
CA GLY A 574 -8.11 27.45 24.11
C GLY A 574 -7.63 27.26 22.67
N LEU A 575 -8.06 26.15 22.07
CA LEU A 575 -7.47 25.66 20.82
C LEU A 575 -7.89 26.47 19.58
N SER A 576 -9.16 26.86 19.48
CA SER A 576 -9.67 27.66 18.36
C SER A 576 -9.03 29.06 18.30
N ASP A 577 -8.93 29.72 19.45
CA ASP A 577 -8.31 31.05 19.53
C ASP A 577 -6.78 30.95 19.30
N LEU A 578 -6.12 29.89 19.78
CA LEU A 578 -4.72 29.63 19.42
C LEU A 578 -4.53 29.46 17.91
N PHE A 579 -5.40 28.72 17.21
CA PHE A 579 -5.33 28.61 15.75
C PHE A 579 -5.49 29.97 15.06
N LYS A 580 -6.38 30.81 15.58
CA LYS A 580 -6.50 32.20 15.12
C LYS A 580 -5.19 32.96 15.33
N ASP A 581 -4.56 32.87 16.49
CA ASP A 581 -3.27 33.53 16.75
C ASP A 581 -2.17 33.02 15.81
N ILE A 582 -2.11 31.71 15.54
CA ILE A 582 -1.16 31.10 14.60
C ILE A 582 -1.36 31.66 13.17
N ILE A 583 -2.61 31.83 12.72
CA ILE A 583 -2.92 32.43 11.41
C ILE A 583 -2.47 33.90 11.35
N HIS A 584 -2.57 34.65 12.44
CA HIS A 584 -2.22 36.09 12.46
C HIS A 584 -0.75 36.39 12.76
N ARG A 585 0.04 35.38 13.16
CA ARG A 585 1.42 35.54 13.67
C ARG A 585 2.39 36.27 12.72
N ASP A 586 2.33 35.99 11.43
CA ASP A 586 3.21 36.64 10.43
C ASP A 586 2.42 36.90 9.14
N GLN A 587 2.35 38.15 8.68
CA GLN A 587 1.66 38.47 7.43
C GLN A 587 2.50 38.17 6.18
N ARG A 588 3.83 38.01 6.33
CA ARG A 588 4.73 37.82 5.18
C ARG A 588 4.53 36.47 4.49
N ASP A 589 4.21 35.44 5.28
CA ASP A 589 4.03 34.06 4.81
C ASP A 589 2.55 33.64 4.89
N LEU A 590 1.60 34.58 4.78
CA LEU A 590 0.17 34.27 4.84
C LEU A 590 -0.30 33.53 3.59
N GLU A 591 0.28 33.84 2.44
CA GLU A 591 -0.08 33.21 1.17
C GLU A 591 0.36 31.74 1.08
N ASP A 592 1.50 31.42 1.68
CA ASP A 592 1.96 30.04 1.87
C ASP A 592 0.92 29.26 2.67
N LEU A 593 0.47 29.82 3.80
CA LEU A 593 -0.55 29.17 4.63
C LEU A 593 -1.89 29.01 3.89
N LYS A 594 -2.33 30.04 3.15
CA LYS A 594 -3.54 29.97 2.32
C LYS A 594 -3.48 28.84 1.32
N LEU A 595 -2.37 28.72 0.58
CA LEU A 595 -2.21 27.68 -0.44
C LEU A 595 -2.06 26.29 0.20
N CYS A 596 -1.32 26.19 1.30
CA CYS A 596 -1.17 24.97 2.09
C CYS A 596 -2.55 24.44 2.52
N VAL A 597 -3.35 25.28 3.19
CA VAL A 597 -4.70 24.91 3.66
C VAL A 597 -5.61 24.51 2.49
N GLN A 598 -5.53 25.20 1.34
CA GLN A 598 -6.29 24.83 0.15
C GLN A 598 -5.92 23.43 -0.36
N TRP A 599 -4.63 23.12 -0.47
CA TRP A 599 -4.18 21.79 -0.88
C TRP A 599 -4.62 20.71 0.12
N ILE A 600 -4.40 20.90 1.42
CA ILE A 600 -4.76 19.88 2.42
C ILE A 600 -6.28 19.66 2.50
N LEU A 601 -7.11 20.70 2.35
CA LEU A 601 -8.57 20.56 2.45
C LEU A 601 -9.24 20.04 1.18
N TYR A 602 -8.80 20.50 0.01
CA TYR A 602 -9.57 20.36 -1.23
C TYR A 602 -8.94 19.42 -2.25
N SER A 603 -7.81 18.77 -1.94
CA SER A 603 -7.21 17.81 -2.85
C SER A 603 -8.13 16.60 -3.08
N ALA A 604 -8.11 16.03 -4.28
CA ALA A 604 -8.86 14.84 -4.66
C ALA A 604 -8.44 13.63 -3.80
N MET A 605 -7.14 13.55 -3.52
CA MET A 605 -6.50 12.57 -2.65
C MET A 605 -5.40 13.27 -1.83
N PRO A 606 -5.03 12.74 -0.65
CA PRO A 606 -3.90 13.25 0.12
C PRO A 606 -2.60 13.24 -0.71
N LEU A 607 -1.90 14.37 -0.73
CA LEU A 607 -0.63 14.53 -1.46
C LEU A 607 0.51 13.83 -0.72
N SER A 608 1.51 13.30 -1.42
CA SER A 608 2.79 12.94 -0.78
C SER A 608 3.59 14.21 -0.41
N PRO A 609 4.61 14.13 0.46
CA PRO A 609 5.49 15.27 0.77
C PRO A 609 6.12 15.90 -0.48
N GLN A 610 6.51 15.08 -1.46
CA GLN A 610 7.12 15.55 -2.70
C GLN A 610 6.09 16.22 -3.61
N ASP A 611 4.88 15.64 -3.73
CA ASP A 611 3.78 16.25 -4.48
C ASP A 611 3.38 17.59 -3.87
N TYR A 612 3.26 17.65 -2.54
CA TYR A 612 2.95 18.86 -1.80
C TYR A 612 4.00 19.95 -2.01
N TYR A 613 5.28 19.61 -1.87
CA TYR A 613 6.36 20.56 -2.13
C TYR A 613 6.25 21.14 -3.56
N ARG A 614 6.04 20.27 -4.56
CA ARG A 614 5.93 20.68 -5.95
C ARG A 614 4.70 21.56 -6.20
N ALA A 615 3.55 21.17 -5.66
CA ALA A 615 2.28 21.89 -5.77
C ALA A 615 2.34 23.29 -5.12
N MET A 616 3.02 23.39 -3.97
CA MET A 616 3.26 24.64 -3.27
C MET A 616 4.17 25.57 -4.07
N MET A 617 5.32 25.06 -4.54
CA MET A 617 6.26 25.83 -5.36
C MET A 617 5.58 26.37 -6.62
N LEU A 618 4.75 25.56 -7.29
CA LEU A 618 3.98 26.03 -8.45
C LEU A 618 3.09 27.23 -8.11
N GLY A 619 2.34 27.16 -7.02
CA GLY A 619 1.41 28.22 -6.65
C GLY A 619 2.09 29.49 -6.15
N LEU A 620 3.25 29.36 -5.51
CA LEU A 620 4.05 30.51 -5.03
C LEU A 620 4.84 31.16 -6.19
N ASP A 621 5.47 30.36 -7.05
CA ASP A 621 6.27 30.85 -8.17
C ASP A 621 5.41 31.52 -9.25
N SER A 622 4.20 31.00 -9.52
CA SER A 622 3.25 31.57 -10.48
C SER A 622 2.92 33.04 -10.17
N ARG A 623 2.91 33.43 -8.89
CA ARG A 623 2.70 34.83 -8.47
C ARG A 623 3.92 35.71 -8.68
N SER A 624 5.11 35.12 -8.56
CA SER A 624 6.37 35.81 -8.79
C SER A 624 6.76 35.89 -10.28
N GLY A 625 5.93 35.32 -11.17
CA GLY A 625 6.19 35.25 -12.61
C GLY A 625 7.34 34.29 -12.98
N LYS A 626 7.73 33.41 -12.06
CA LYS A 626 8.76 32.39 -12.27
C LYS A 626 8.10 31.05 -12.62
N SER A 627 8.74 30.29 -13.51
CA SER A 627 8.40 28.88 -13.68
C SER A 627 9.25 28.06 -12.72
N PRO A 628 8.68 27.09 -11.99
CA PRO A 628 9.49 26.18 -11.19
C PRO A 628 10.45 25.42 -12.11
N GLY A 629 11.71 25.29 -11.68
CA GLY A 629 12.73 24.52 -12.40
C GLY A 629 12.41 23.01 -12.43
N PRO A 630 13.19 22.20 -13.16
CA PRO A 630 13.00 20.75 -13.18
C PRO A 630 13.15 20.15 -11.77
N TRP A 631 12.44 19.05 -11.49
CA TRP A 631 12.58 18.34 -10.22
C TRP A 631 14.00 17.84 -10.03
N ASN A 632 14.55 18.03 -8.83
CA ASN A 632 15.88 17.55 -8.46
C ASN A 632 15.82 16.82 -7.11
N ALA A 633 15.71 15.50 -7.17
CA ALA A 633 15.64 14.64 -5.99
C ALA A 633 16.84 14.80 -5.05
N ASN A 634 18.04 15.14 -5.57
CA ASN A 634 19.24 15.31 -4.73
C ASN A 634 19.25 16.64 -3.96
N ALA A 635 18.48 17.63 -4.39
CA ALA A 635 18.42 18.94 -3.73
C ALA A 635 17.30 19.02 -2.68
N VAL A 636 16.29 18.17 -2.80
CA VAL A 636 15.11 18.15 -1.93
C VAL A 636 15.21 16.93 -1.00
N THR A 637 16.03 17.07 0.04
CA THR A 637 16.19 16.03 1.08
C THR A 637 14.99 16.03 2.03
N ASP A 638 14.83 14.96 2.81
CA ASP A 638 13.74 14.85 3.80
C ASP A 638 13.78 15.99 4.84
N GLU A 639 14.98 16.43 5.23
CA GLU A 639 15.14 17.58 6.13
C GLU A 639 14.64 18.88 5.49
N VAL A 640 14.91 19.08 4.20
CA VAL A 640 14.40 20.24 3.45
C VAL A 640 12.88 20.18 3.35
N LEU A 641 12.31 19.01 3.05
CA LEU A 641 10.86 18.80 3.00
C LEU A 641 10.21 19.08 4.35
N ALA A 642 10.72 18.51 5.44
CA ALA A 642 10.19 18.71 6.79
C ALA A 642 10.22 20.19 7.21
N ASN A 643 11.33 20.89 6.91
CA ASN A 643 11.45 22.32 7.16
C ASN A 643 10.46 23.14 6.32
N PHE A 644 10.30 22.79 5.04
CA PHE A 644 9.37 23.46 4.12
C PHE A 644 7.91 23.26 4.51
N ILE A 645 7.53 22.04 4.88
CA ILE A 645 6.19 21.72 5.39
C ILE A 645 5.91 22.56 6.64
N THR A 646 6.85 22.59 7.59
CA THR A 646 6.69 23.33 8.84
C THR A 646 6.59 24.84 8.59
N SER A 647 7.40 25.39 7.68
CA SER A 647 7.38 26.84 7.39
C SER A 647 6.10 27.26 6.68
N THR A 648 5.66 26.50 5.67
CA THR A 648 4.48 26.85 4.84
C THR A 648 3.15 26.62 5.57
N SER A 649 3.11 25.65 6.49
CA SER A 649 1.89 25.33 7.26
C SER A 649 1.85 25.97 8.65
N ARG A 650 2.94 26.60 9.09
CA ARG A 650 3.15 27.07 10.48
C ARG A 650 3.01 25.96 11.53
N GLY A 651 3.38 24.74 11.15
CA GLY A 651 3.28 23.55 12.01
C GLY A 651 1.86 23.02 12.19
N LEU A 652 0.90 23.44 11.36
CA LEU A 652 -0.47 22.90 11.37
C LEU A 652 -0.62 21.64 10.52
N VAL A 653 0.39 21.31 9.70
CA VAL A 653 0.38 20.19 8.76
C VAL A 653 1.66 19.37 8.95
N GLU A 654 1.53 18.06 8.80
CA GLU A 654 2.60 17.07 8.89
C GLU A 654 2.47 16.02 7.76
N ALA A 655 3.49 15.18 7.64
CA ALA A 655 3.42 13.95 6.86
C ALA A 655 3.16 12.76 7.80
N THR A 656 2.31 11.80 7.40
CA THR A 656 2.07 10.57 8.17
C THR A 656 3.34 9.74 8.35
N GLY A 657 3.38 8.90 9.39
CA GLY A 657 4.51 8.01 9.68
C GLY A 657 4.54 6.72 8.87
N SER A 658 3.57 6.55 7.95
CA SER A 658 3.38 5.34 7.14
C SER A 658 4.44 5.16 6.04
N PHE A 659 4.56 3.92 5.53
CA PHE A 659 5.45 3.58 4.41
C PHE A 659 5.27 4.48 3.18
N GLU A 660 4.03 4.89 2.88
CA GLU A 660 3.75 5.99 1.97
C GLU A 660 3.28 7.21 2.77
N PRO A 661 4.15 8.19 3.05
CA PRO A 661 3.76 9.36 3.81
C PRO A 661 2.76 10.20 3.00
N LYS A 662 1.67 10.61 3.65
CA LYS A 662 0.66 11.51 3.09
C LYS A 662 0.56 12.77 3.94
N MET A 663 0.31 13.89 3.27
CA MET A 663 0.18 15.19 3.91
C MET A 663 -1.19 15.33 4.57
N GLN A 664 -1.19 15.73 5.84
CA GLN A 664 -2.41 15.92 6.63
C GLN A 664 -2.24 17.05 7.64
N PHE A 665 -3.35 17.60 8.14
CA PHE A 665 -3.27 18.43 9.35
C PHE A 665 -2.73 17.61 10.53
N ILE A 666 -2.00 18.22 11.45
CA ILE A 666 -1.46 17.53 12.65
C ILE A 666 -2.56 16.92 13.54
N HIS A 667 -3.80 17.41 13.44
CA HIS A 667 -4.92 16.93 14.24
C HIS A 667 -6.26 17.31 13.60
N GLN A 668 -7.29 16.47 13.82
CA GLN A 668 -8.64 16.68 13.29
C GLN A 668 -9.24 18.04 13.70
N SER A 669 -8.99 18.50 14.93
CA SER A 669 -9.41 19.84 15.40
C SER A 669 -8.98 21.00 14.49
N VAL A 670 -7.82 20.89 13.81
CA VAL A 670 -7.35 21.93 12.89
C VAL A 670 -8.27 21.98 11.67
N LYS A 671 -8.61 20.81 11.12
CA LYS A 671 -9.56 20.67 10.01
C LYS A 671 -10.94 21.19 10.41
N ASP A 672 -11.43 20.83 11.60
CA ASP A 672 -12.72 21.30 12.12
C ASP A 672 -12.73 22.82 12.26
N TYR A 673 -11.63 23.42 12.73
CA TYR A 673 -11.51 24.87 12.84
C TYR A 673 -11.64 25.56 11.47
N PHE A 674 -11.03 25.01 10.42
CA PHE A 674 -11.17 25.55 9.07
C PHE A 674 -12.56 25.31 8.49
N ILE A 675 -13.09 24.08 8.55
CA ILE A 675 -14.33 23.70 7.88
C ILE A 675 -15.58 24.17 8.64
N GLU A 676 -15.64 23.92 9.94
CA GLU A 676 -16.87 24.03 10.75
C GLU A 676 -16.95 25.36 11.52
N GLN A 677 -15.80 25.99 11.78
CA GLN A 677 -15.72 27.23 12.55
C GLN A 677 -15.38 28.44 11.65
N SER A 678 -14.61 29.40 12.17
CA SER A 678 -14.27 30.63 11.48
C SER A 678 -12.96 30.54 10.69
N GLY A 679 -12.26 29.40 10.66
CA GLY A 679 -10.88 29.33 10.16
C GLY A 679 -10.70 29.82 8.72
N MET A 680 -11.56 29.41 7.76
CA MET A 680 -11.47 29.92 6.38
C MET A 680 -11.82 31.41 6.29
N LYS A 681 -12.80 31.89 7.07
CA LYS A 681 -13.16 33.31 7.12
C LYS A 681 -12.04 34.18 7.68
N GLU A 682 -11.33 33.66 8.68
CA GLU A 682 -10.20 34.32 9.30
C GLU A 682 -8.97 34.34 8.38
N LEU A 683 -8.72 33.23 7.67
CA LEU A 683 -7.58 33.10 6.76
C LEU A 683 -7.74 33.94 5.47
N PHE A 684 -8.97 34.16 5.01
CA PHE A 684 -9.29 34.86 3.76
C PHE A 684 -10.14 36.14 3.98
N ARG A 685 -10.01 36.84 5.12
CA ARG A 685 -10.86 38.00 5.49
C ARG A 685 -11.12 39.03 4.39
N ASP A 686 -10.13 39.28 3.53
CA ASP A 686 -10.17 40.32 2.49
C ASP A 686 -10.48 39.78 1.08
N GLU A 687 -10.82 38.50 0.96
CA GLU A 687 -11.04 37.81 -0.32
C GLU A 687 -12.40 37.09 -0.34
N ALA A 688 -13.05 37.10 -1.50
CA ALA A 688 -14.21 36.23 -1.72
C ALA A 688 -13.75 34.77 -1.73
N HIS A 689 -14.02 34.07 -0.63
CA HIS A 689 -13.53 32.72 -0.41
C HIS A 689 -14.69 31.74 -0.22
N ASP A 690 -14.93 30.93 -1.24
CA ASP A 690 -15.79 29.76 -1.17
C ASP A 690 -15.03 28.52 -1.67
N SER A 691 -15.61 27.35 -1.45
CA SER A 691 -15.01 26.10 -1.92
C SER A 691 -14.80 26.11 -3.44
N ALA A 692 -15.72 26.70 -4.21
CA ALA A 692 -15.63 26.77 -5.66
C ALA A 692 -14.41 27.58 -6.14
N SER A 693 -14.10 28.71 -5.49
CA SER A 693 -12.96 29.57 -5.83
C SER A 693 -11.62 28.91 -5.49
N CYS A 694 -11.58 28.11 -4.43
CA CYS A 694 -10.43 27.27 -4.12
C CYS A 694 -10.18 26.23 -5.22
N HIS A 695 -11.22 25.47 -5.57
CA HIS A 695 -11.12 24.47 -6.62
C HIS A 695 -10.76 25.11 -7.96
N GLU A 696 -11.26 26.31 -8.27
CA GLU A 696 -10.89 27.05 -9.47
C GLU A 696 -9.39 27.38 -9.50
N ARG A 697 -8.83 27.87 -8.37
CA ARG A 697 -7.39 28.12 -8.24
C ARG A 697 -6.56 26.85 -8.37
N LEU A 698 -6.93 25.77 -7.68
CA LEU A 698 -6.19 24.50 -7.73
C LEU A 698 -6.23 23.87 -9.12
N LYS A 699 -7.35 23.98 -9.84
CA LYS A 699 -7.47 23.60 -11.25
C LYS A 699 -6.44 24.32 -12.11
N TYR A 700 -6.30 25.64 -11.96
CA TYR A 700 -5.31 26.41 -12.71
C TYR A 700 -3.88 25.94 -12.44
N LEU A 701 -3.54 25.66 -11.17
CA LEU A 701 -2.20 25.13 -10.83
C LEU A 701 -1.95 23.76 -11.46
N CYS A 702 -2.93 22.84 -11.39
CA CYS A 702 -2.83 21.54 -12.06
C CYS A 702 -2.67 21.71 -13.57
N ARG A 703 -3.42 22.62 -14.19
CA ARG A 703 -3.35 22.90 -15.62
C ARG A 703 -1.99 23.46 -16.02
N SER A 704 -1.46 24.42 -15.27
CA SER A 704 -0.14 25.00 -15.52
C SER A 704 0.95 23.94 -15.45
N HIS A 705 0.88 23.02 -14.49
CA HIS A 705 1.81 21.89 -14.41
C HIS A 705 1.67 20.94 -15.61
N TYR A 706 0.43 20.58 -15.97
CA TYR A 706 0.14 19.76 -17.15
C TYR A 706 0.70 20.37 -18.45
N ASP A 707 0.58 21.69 -18.63
CA ASP A 707 1.11 22.39 -19.80
C ASP A 707 2.66 22.40 -19.83
N LEU A 708 3.32 22.43 -18.66
CA LEU A 708 4.77 22.24 -18.55
C LEU A 708 5.18 20.83 -18.98
N MET A 709 4.48 19.80 -18.46
CA MET A 709 4.72 18.40 -18.85
C MET A 709 4.56 18.19 -20.36
N LYS A 710 3.53 18.80 -20.96
CA LYS A 710 3.30 18.78 -22.41
C LYS A 710 4.45 19.44 -23.17
N SER A 711 4.94 20.58 -22.69
CA SER A 711 6.03 21.32 -23.33
C SER A 711 7.34 20.52 -23.31
N ASP A 712 7.65 19.87 -22.19
CA ASP A 712 8.81 18.98 -22.07
C ASP A 712 8.71 17.77 -23.00
N LYS A 713 7.52 17.18 -23.17
CA LYS A 713 7.27 16.12 -24.15
C LYS A 713 7.57 16.57 -25.58
N GLN A 714 7.15 17.78 -25.95
CA GLN A 714 7.40 18.33 -27.28
C GLN A 714 8.87 18.69 -27.52
N LEU A 715 9.55 19.28 -26.54
CA LEU A 715 10.98 19.60 -26.62
C LEU A 715 11.82 18.33 -26.79
N PHE A 716 11.56 17.30 -26.00
CA PHE A 716 12.22 16.00 -26.13
C PHE A 716 12.00 15.39 -27.52
N SER A 717 10.75 15.41 -28.00
CA SER A 717 10.41 14.87 -29.32
C SER A 717 11.19 15.57 -30.45
N ARG A 718 11.37 16.90 -30.35
CA ARG A 718 12.14 17.70 -31.32
C ARG A 718 13.64 17.44 -31.26
N GLU A 719 14.23 17.35 -30.07
CA GLU A 719 15.65 17.00 -29.92
C GLU A 719 15.94 15.57 -30.36
N HIS A 720 15.04 14.64 -30.06
CA HIS A 720 15.13 13.25 -30.48
C HIS A 720 15.06 13.13 -32.01
N GLN A 721 14.09 13.80 -32.66
CA GLN A 721 14.00 13.85 -34.13
C GLN A 721 15.24 14.49 -34.78
N ARG A 722 15.86 15.49 -34.14
CA ARG A 722 17.13 16.08 -34.61
C ARG A 722 18.31 15.13 -34.49
N ARG A 723 18.39 14.34 -33.42
CA ARG A 723 19.48 13.37 -33.18
C ARG A 723 19.28 12.05 -33.93
N PHE A 724 18.05 11.65 -34.19
CA PHE A 724 17.67 10.36 -34.78
C PHE A 724 16.54 10.52 -35.82
N PRO A 725 16.84 10.97 -37.06
CA PRO A 725 15.83 11.33 -38.06
C PRO A 725 14.98 10.15 -38.58
N VAL A 726 15.42 8.91 -38.35
CA VAL A 726 14.84 7.68 -38.90
C VAL A 726 14.04 6.89 -37.85
N TYR A 727 14.01 7.35 -36.59
CA TYR A 727 13.36 6.65 -35.49
C TYR A 727 12.08 7.40 -35.06
N GLN A 728 10.91 6.81 -35.31
CA GLN A 728 9.59 7.28 -34.82
C GLN A 728 9.21 6.57 -33.51
N GLY A 729 10.19 6.29 -32.63
CA GLY A 729 9.95 5.60 -31.36
C GLY A 729 9.45 6.56 -30.28
N ASP A 730 8.46 6.10 -29.52
CA ASP A 730 7.70 6.87 -28.54
C ASP A 730 8.54 7.46 -27.40
N TRP A 731 8.07 8.62 -26.97
CA TRP A 731 8.53 9.44 -25.87
C TRP A 731 8.59 8.63 -24.54
N ARG A 732 9.70 8.74 -23.77
CA ARG A 732 10.05 7.88 -22.61
C ARG A 732 9.07 8.03 -21.41
N PRO A 733 8.20 7.04 -21.11
CA PRO A 733 7.20 7.13 -20.03
C PRO A 733 7.78 7.30 -18.62
N THR A 734 8.90 6.62 -18.34
CA THR A 734 9.46 6.49 -16.99
C THR A 734 9.84 7.82 -16.32
N LYS A 735 10.27 8.83 -17.08
CA LYS A 735 10.65 10.14 -16.49
C LYS A 735 9.42 10.95 -16.05
N ILE A 736 8.32 10.92 -16.80
CA ILE A 736 7.07 11.60 -16.38
C ILE A 736 6.39 10.88 -15.24
N ILE A 737 6.45 9.54 -15.24
CA ILE A 737 5.90 8.75 -14.13
C ILE A 737 6.69 9.01 -12.83
N SER A 738 8.01 9.25 -12.92
CA SER A 738 8.87 9.49 -11.75
C SER A 738 8.87 10.91 -11.19
N GLU A 739 8.29 11.89 -11.89
CA GLU A 739 8.31 13.29 -11.43
C GLU A 739 7.12 13.60 -10.50
N PRO A 740 7.36 14.16 -9.29
CA PRO A 740 6.30 14.44 -8.34
C PRO A 740 5.25 15.38 -8.91
N PHE A 741 4.02 15.19 -8.44
CA PHE A 741 2.82 15.95 -8.77
C PHE A 741 2.29 15.74 -10.19
N ASN A 742 2.98 15.03 -11.07
CA ASN A 742 2.52 14.82 -12.46
C ASN A 742 1.21 14.04 -12.52
N GLU A 743 1.12 12.90 -11.81
CA GLU A 743 -0.09 12.09 -11.71
C GLU A 743 -1.26 12.92 -11.18
N TYR A 744 -1.04 13.55 -10.01
CA TYR A 744 -2.05 14.38 -9.38
C TYR A 744 -2.49 15.55 -10.26
N ALA A 745 -1.57 16.26 -10.91
CA ALA A 745 -1.91 17.36 -11.79
C ALA A 745 -2.75 16.89 -12.99
N CYS A 746 -2.44 15.72 -13.55
CA CYS A 746 -3.17 15.15 -14.67
C CYS A 746 -4.62 14.79 -14.28
N ILE A 747 -4.79 14.05 -13.19
CA ILE A 747 -6.10 13.55 -12.72
C ILE A 747 -6.89 14.66 -11.99
N GLY A 748 -6.22 15.34 -11.07
CA GLY A 748 -6.78 16.37 -10.21
C GLY A 748 -7.31 17.59 -10.95
N MET A 749 -6.77 17.92 -12.13
CA MET A 749 -7.26 19.04 -12.95
C MET A 749 -8.77 18.93 -13.26
N LEU A 750 -9.24 17.75 -13.67
CA LEU A 750 -10.67 17.54 -13.96
C LEU A 750 -11.52 17.50 -12.69
N TYR A 751 -11.02 16.86 -11.63
CA TYR A 751 -11.68 16.84 -10.33
C TYR A 751 -11.93 18.27 -9.80
N HIS A 752 -10.89 19.12 -9.82
CA HIS A 752 -11.01 20.49 -9.37
C HIS A 752 -11.93 21.32 -10.30
N ALA A 753 -11.91 21.09 -11.62
CA ALA A 753 -12.84 21.75 -12.53
C ALA A 753 -14.30 21.40 -12.22
N GLU A 754 -14.61 20.13 -11.98
CA GLU A 754 -15.96 19.68 -11.61
C GLU A 754 -16.45 20.33 -10.31
N ARG A 755 -15.59 20.36 -9.28
CA ARG A 755 -15.93 20.99 -7.99
C ARG A 755 -16.08 22.52 -8.11
N ALA A 756 -15.29 23.16 -8.97
CA ALA A 756 -15.38 24.60 -9.25
C ALA A 756 -16.64 24.98 -10.04
N ALA A 757 -17.26 24.04 -10.76
CA ALA A 757 -18.46 24.28 -11.58
C ALA A 757 -19.67 24.76 -10.77
N LEU A 758 -19.66 24.62 -9.44
CA LEU A 758 -20.67 25.17 -8.53
C LEU A 758 -20.70 26.70 -8.51
N GLY A 759 -19.58 27.37 -8.85
CA GLY A 759 -19.46 28.83 -8.84
C GLY A 759 -18.85 29.45 -10.10
N PHE A 760 -18.18 28.65 -10.94
CA PHE A 760 -17.43 29.13 -12.11
C PHE A 760 -17.75 28.33 -13.36
N SER A 761 -17.96 29.01 -14.50
CA SER A 761 -18.17 28.34 -15.79
C SER A 761 -16.91 27.61 -16.26
N GLN A 762 -17.03 26.31 -16.53
CA GLN A 762 -15.92 25.48 -17.01
C GLN A 762 -15.93 25.29 -18.54
N LEU A 763 -16.84 25.95 -19.27
CA LEU A 763 -17.00 25.75 -20.71
C LEU A 763 -15.72 26.04 -21.49
N LEU A 764 -15.04 27.15 -21.18
CA LEU A 764 -13.79 27.51 -21.85
C LEU A 764 -12.69 26.48 -21.57
N PHE A 765 -12.56 26.06 -20.31
CA PHE A 765 -11.60 25.04 -19.89
C PHE A 765 -11.82 23.72 -20.64
N VAL A 766 -13.05 23.20 -20.65
CA VAL A 766 -13.38 21.95 -21.36
C VAL A 766 -13.17 22.08 -22.87
N SER A 767 -13.51 23.24 -23.46
CA SER A 767 -13.33 23.46 -24.91
C SER A 767 -11.87 23.58 -25.36
N THR A 768 -10.97 23.92 -24.44
CA THR A 768 -9.53 24.13 -24.73
C THR A 768 -8.65 22.96 -24.31
N LEU A 769 -9.20 22.00 -23.55
CA LEU A 769 -8.52 20.78 -23.16
C LEU A 769 -8.53 19.77 -24.32
N ASP A 770 -7.34 19.43 -24.82
CA ASP A 770 -7.16 18.31 -25.75
C ASP A 770 -7.37 16.99 -25.00
N LEU A 771 -8.59 16.45 -25.09
CA LEU A 771 -8.97 15.22 -24.40
C LEU A 771 -8.22 14.00 -24.91
N ALA A 772 -7.81 13.98 -26.18
CA ALA A 772 -7.08 12.85 -26.75
C ALA A 772 -5.67 12.80 -26.18
N GLU A 773 -4.99 13.96 -26.13
CA GLU A 773 -3.67 14.07 -25.52
C GLU A 773 -3.72 13.87 -24.00
N TRP A 774 -4.71 14.43 -23.32
CA TRP A 774 -4.89 14.22 -21.88
C TRP A 774 -5.06 12.73 -21.55
N ARG A 775 -5.86 11.98 -22.34
CA ARG A 775 -6.00 10.51 -22.16
C ARG A 775 -4.67 9.77 -22.31
N GLN A 776 -3.78 10.22 -23.19
CA GLN A 776 -2.46 9.61 -23.31
C GLN A 776 -1.64 9.77 -22.03
N PHE A 777 -1.69 10.95 -21.40
CA PHE A 777 -1.01 11.19 -20.13
C PHE A 777 -1.70 10.48 -18.97
N ALA A 778 -3.03 10.51 -18.93
CA ALA A 778 -3.81 9.84 -17.90
C ALA A 778 -3.54 8.33 -17.90
N ASN A 779 -3.45 7.68 -19.07
CA ASN A 779 -3.14 6.25 -19.19
C ASN A 779 -1.69 5.87 -18.81
N LEU A 780 -0.82 6.85 -18.51
CA LEU A 780 0.51 6.56 -17.94
C LEU A 780 0.45 6.27 -16.43
N TYR A 781 -0.69 6.60 -15.79
CA TYR A 781 -0.97 6.48 -14.37
C TYR A 781 -2.22 5.61 -14.18
#